data_AF-A0A5J4VBP5-F1
#
_entry.id   AF-A0A5J4VBP5-F1
#
_cell.length_a   1.000
_cell.length_b   1.000
_cell.length_c   1.000
_cell.angle_alpha   90.00
_cell.angle_beta   90.00
_cell.angle_gamma   90.00
#
_symmetry.space_group_name_H-M   'P 1'
#
loop_
_entity.id
_entity.type
_entity.pdbx_description
1 polymer ?
#
loop_
_entity_poly.entity_id
_entity_poly.type
_entity_poly.pdbx_seq_one_letter_code
_entity_poly.pdbx_strand_id
1 'polypeptide(L)'
;MEKNKVLLVFKRGSQRSGIFNICAHYKTKRGMRAVLLLALSAIVIGVQDHPSSKLPESTLVLTSEPAAIQYEKQSADFDLQKESDQTENVHVHVSNDVENECIYKVSQSSIDTYVRSSIQRIINESSCSSIEISLIDKEHDEQVNISRRMSIAIDGDARNTENELIQTIWKVQRYYRQIISLQDSNLTLSNIVFRFTLVYNFSSLIVSPSYSIIYINNTNANLTLKNCIFKGFGLNRTEISSMIDSNITYKMEIDNCSFSDIVGRNALNISNCTLFTVKKCKFTDIVGSYYSGAIYLYFSTSRTVTYDISDNIFERCINYFSSNNGNNAGAIYITFNQESQAPIIKINNNYFKDCLGFYTGGIYLSYVTAYILEVQNNIFEGNRIQSSNTHSDAYIYKRGSDTLLPNASEYIKTVFSGSVSSQTNSVYNYYYYSYSGSLSLGILSYPSFERKFISQDETQDYISISAAIGIDNTQLELEARIVGLIHSEQIIIGENKGWMRNRITIIGDENRTRQRVTLSEGSENEGENQYIILIEDSVVGDIIIQNFEMQRQNCGFLKAEGGKSIALRECSFFGGDTIIHNSPVRFEITLCDFIGNSQLSEINSFVSATKGTIDIFYSTFYQGSFSGQGSGCVVCSQQCSACLIDGCQFLHNILGAGSSAIAVTTLNCLQLSVQGNSFSRTVFSDFGINNPIKGHFIRSISSKINISHTDFTDASFACGGNAIKIDEQLPSEITLLKCNFIGLRGINNRRSICIQASLSSLNGFKFNCHNCSFSECSFSGTEQVIGNSITISSQESLVLDVNREILFQYCEFRRNTGSGLGGAIGFNIEAQQSNIYNLANVQIELYVSSSGSSNNDGTKARPFNNITYAIARLANYQSQLQPLERTIFILNETCDAYLTIDAQDEWTNENYMDKVADLFKGSTSPVNQSIAVQVRFTNQTITPKQNITLPTEIDQDDQQPTTPEIVCEQECIPTETTPITECECQMIGDPRSECQSQYPLICTSKGYPSPDCICPSESVTSGYTKAQCERDKFCS
;
A
#
# COMPACT_ATOMS: atom_id res chain seq x y z
N MET A 1 -37.13 26.84 -46.01
CA MET A 1 -36.03 27.49 -46.75
C MET A 1 -35.35 28.46 -45.80
N GLU A 2 -34.04 28.25 -45.62
CA GLU A 2 -32.94 29.21 -45.33
C GLU A 2 -33.27 30.59 -44.70
N LYS A 3 -32.50 31.18 -43.79
CA LYS A 3 -31.17 30.91 -43.23
C LYS A 3 -30.92 31.90 -42.07
N ASN A 4 -30.05 31.47 -41.16
CA ASN A 4 -29.04 32.24 -40.40
C ASN A 4 -29.47 33.21 -39.29
N LYS A 5 -29.25 32.74 -38.05
CA LYS A 5 -29.04 33.54 -36.84
C LYS A 5 -27.57 33.99 -36.75
N VAL A 6 -27.40 35.26 -36.40
CA VAL A 6 -26.13 35.98 -36.17
C VAL A 6 -25.70 35.78 -34.71
N LEU A 7 -24.44 35.41 -34.52
CA LEU A 7 -23.72 35.36 -33.24
C LEU A 7 -23.12 36.75 -32.96
N LEU A 8 -23.46 37.32 -31.80
CA LEU A 8 -22.99 38.62 -31.31
C LEU A 8 -21.70 38.43 -30.50
N VAL A 9 -20.62 39.06 -30.96
CA VAL A 9 -19.37 39.28 -30.22
C VAL A 9 -19.38 40.72 -29.72
N PHE A 10 -19.19 40.93 -28.41
CA PHE A 10 -18.80 42.25 -27.90
C PHE A 10 -17.67 42.16 -26.87
N LYS A 11 -16.62 42.89 -27.21
CA LYS A 11 -15.40 43.24 -26.46
C LYS A 11 -15.70 44.45 -25.57
N ARG A 12 -15.29 44.42 -24.30
CA ARG A 12 -15.07 45.58 -23.39
C ARG A 12 -14.31 45.03 -22.17
N GLY A 13 -13.26 45.63 -21.63
CA GLY A 13 -12.90 47.04 -21.57
C GLY A 13 -12.68 47.38 -20.10
N SER A 14 -11.42 47.57 -19.72
CA SER A 14 -10.93 47.98 -18.40
C SER A 14 -11.62 49.24 -17.87
N GLN A 15 -12.07 49.21 -16.61
CA GLN A 15 -12.12 50.40 -15.74
C GLN A 15 -11.88 50.06 -14.26
N ARG A 16 -11.05 50.90 -13.65
CA ARG A 16 -10.77 51.05 -12.22
C ARG A 16 -12.04 51.42 -11.44
N SER A 17 -12.18 50.87 -10.24
CA SER A 17 -12.85 51.53 -9.12
C SER A 17 -12.28 51.00 -7.81
N GLY A 18 -11.59 51.87 -7.06
CA GLY A 18 -11.39 51.65 -5.63
C GLY A 18 -12.68 51.95 -4.86
N ILE A 19 -12.80 51.44 -3.63
CA ILE A 19 -13.61 52.01 -2.55
C ILE A 19 -13.24 51.32 -1.22
N PHE A 20 -12.82 52.18 -0.29
CA PHE A 20 -13.07 52.24 1.17
C PHE A 20 -12.77 51.07 2.12
N ASN A 21 -11.77 51.35 2.97
CA ASN A 21 -11.69 50.95 4.38
C ASN A 21 -12.96 51.32 5.15
N ILE A 22 -13.53 50.35 5.87
CA ILE A 22 -14.43 50.58 7.01
C ILE A 22 -13.82 49.89 8.22
N CYS A 23 -13.34 50.71 9.16
CA CYS A 23 -13.04 50.30 10.53
C CYS A 23 -14.35 50.00 11.27
N ALA A 24 -14.49 48.78 11.79
CA ALA A 24 -15.51 48.46 12.79
C ALA A 24 -14.87 48.39 14.18
N HIS A 25 -15.12 49.45 14.96
CA HIS A 25 -14.89 49.51 16.40
C HIS A 25 -15.85 48.55 17.11
N TYR A 26 -15.34 47.59 17.90
CA TYR A 26 -16.08 47.01 19.02
C TYR A 26 -15.44 47.43 20.34
N LYS A 27 -16.11 48.38 21.00
CA LYS A 27 -15.91 48.78 22.40
C LYS A 27 -16.69 47.80 23.28
N THR A 28 -16.03 47.12 24.21
CA THR A 28 -16.66 46.63 25.43
C THR A 28 -15.85 47.04 26.65
N LYS A 29 -16.44 47.94 27.44
CA LYS A 29 -16.02 48.36 28.78
C LYS A 29 -16.34 47.26 29.80
N ARG A 30 -15.40 46.98 30.70
CA ARG A 30 -15.55 46.57 32.13
C ARG A 30 -14.13 46.18 32.59
N GLY A 31 -13.53 46.64 33.67
CA GLY A 31 -13.89 47.52 34.78
C GLY A 31 -12.75 47.36 35.78
N MET A 32 -12.14 48.47 36.22
CA MET A 32 -11.06 48.50 37.20
C MET A 32 -11.50 47.88 38.53
N ARG A 33 -10.62 47.07 39.14
CA ARG A 33 -10.39 47.09 40.59
C ARG A 33 -8.90 46.86 40.87
N ALA A 34 -8.26 47.94 41.29
CA ALA A 34 -7.00 47.90 42.03
C ALA A 34 -7.28 47.43 43.46
N VAL A 35 -6.44 46.54 43.99
CA VAL A 35 -6.21 46.41 45.42
C VAL A 35 -4.71 46.31 45.65
N LEU A 36 -4.22 47.31 46.37
CA LEU A 36 -2.91 47.52 46.93
C LEU A 36 -2.76 46.63 48.18
N LEU A 37 -1.63 45.94 48.37
CA LEU A 37 -1.12 45.58 49.70
C LEU A 37 0.40 45.35 49.65
N LEU A 38 1.10 46.20 50.39
CA LEU A 38 2.52 46.18 50.75
C LEU A 38 2.73 45.33 52.01
N ALA A 39 3.86 44.61 52.10
CA ALA A 39 4.75 44.48 53.28
C ALA A 39 5.82 43.41 53.00
N LEU A 40 7.11 43.79 52.92
CA LEU A 40 8.16 43.55 53.94
C LEU A 40 8.39 42.05 54.22
N SER A 41 9.56 41.50 53.88
CA SER A 41 10.71 41.60 54.78
C SER A 41 12.06 41.39 54.09
N ALA A 42 13.01 42.26 54.44
CA ALA A 42 14.44 42.05 54.29
C ALA A 42 14.97 41.34 55.56
N ILE A 43 15.90 40.40 55.39
CA ILE A 43 16.85 40.01 56.44
C ILE A 43 18.25 40.06 55.83
N VAL A 44 19.07 40.92 56.41
CA VAL A 44 20.52 41.06 56.26
C VAL A 44 21.14 40.52 57.54
N ILE A 45 21.98 39.48 57.45
CA ILE A 45 23.12 39.15 58.34
C ILE A 45 24.03 38.24 57.47
N GLY A 46 25.34 38.34 57.35
CA GLY A 46 26.38 39.18 57.94
C GLY A 46 27.72 38.69 57.36
N VAL A 47 28.67 39.62 57.22
CA VAL A 47 30.04 39.42 56.70
C VAL A 47 30.92 38.73 57.75
N GLN A 48 31.83 37.84 57.32
CA GLN A 48 33.08 37.61 58.06
C GLN A 48 34.23 37.19 57.11
N ASP A 49 35.37 37.86 57.30
CA ASP A 49 36.60 37.83 56.49
C ASP A 49 37.48 36.56 56.67
N HIS A 50 38.15 36.19 55.56
CA HIS A 50 39.55 35.69 55.33
C HIS A 50 40.32 34.84 56.40
N PRO A 51 41.29 33.95 56.02
CA PRO A 51 42.34 34.20 55.02
C PRO A 51 42.87 33.02 54.17
N SER A 52 43.82 33.38 53.31
CA SER A 52 44.62 32.65 52.33
C SER A 52 45.31 31.34 52.77
N SER A 53 45.51 30.42 51.81
CA SER A 53 46.77 29.66 51.70
C SER A 53 47.07 29.23 50.26
N LYS A 54 48.34 29.37 49.91
CA LYS A 54 49.02 29.13 48.63
C LYS A 54 49.17 27.63 48.29
N LEU A 55 49.10 27.30 46.98
CA LEU A 55 49.94 26.42 46.11
C LEU A 55 50.49 25.06 46.66
N PRO A 56 50.70 24.01 45.82
CA PRO A 56 51.34 24.13 44.50
C PRO A 56 50.81 23.26 43.35
N GLU A 57 51.32 23.64 42.17
CA GLU A 57 51.33 22.95 40.89
C GLU A 57 51.74 21.48 40.99
N SER A 58 51.09 20.62 40.21
CA SER A 58 51.78 19.50 39.56
C SER A 58 51.15 19.19 38.20
N THR A 59 51.99 19.35 37.20
CA THR A 59 51.83 18.96 35.80
C THR A 59 51.73 17.44 35.72
N LEU A 60 50.68 16.89 35.10
CA LEU A 60 50.67 15.48 34.72
C LEU A 60 50.14 15.30 33.29
N VAL A 61 51.07 14.86 32.45
CA VAL A 61 50.90 14.46 31.06
C VAL A 61 50.07 13.18 31.02
N LEU A 62 48.97 13.17 30.27
CA LEU A 62 48.19 11.97 29.95
C LEU A 62 48.48 11.56 28.51
N THR A 63 49.26 10.50 28.37
CA THR A 63 49.32 9.67 27.16
C THR A 63 48.23 8.61 27.21
N SER A 64 47.75 8.29 26.02
CA SER A 64 46.59 7.50 25.64
C SER A 64 46.69 5.97 25.87
N GLU A 65 45.53 5.39 26.14
CA GLU A 65 44.96 4.11 25.65
C GLU A 65 44.46 3.10 26.72
N PRO A 66 43.36 2.35 26.41
CA PRO A 66 42.41 1.91 27.41
C PRO A 66 42.52 0.42 27.76
N ALA A 67 42.22 0.09 29.02
CA ALA A 67 41.93 -1.26 29.47
C ALA A 67 40.45 -1.36 29.90
N ALA A 68 39.75 -2.31 29.30
CA ALA A 68 38.37 -2.66 29.60
C ALA A 68 38.23 -3.25 31.01
N ILE A 69 37.19 -2.84 31.74
CA ILE A 69 36.76 -3.48 33.00
C ILE A 69 35.25 -3.69 32.96
N GLN A 70 34.85 -4.96 33.05
CA GLN A 70 33.49 -5.42 33.32
C GLN A 70 33.12 -5.15 34.78
N TYR A 71 31.87 -4.77 35.04
CA TYR A 71 31.30 -4.71 36.40
C TYR A 71 30.08 -5.62 36.50
N GLU A 72 30.21 -6.66 37.31
CA GLU A 72 29.12 -7.45 37.89
C GLU A 72 28.45 -6.66 39.02
N LYS A 73 27.13 -6.80 39.14
CA LYS A 73 26.29 -6.15 40.15
C LYS A 73 25.86 -7.20 41.17
N GLN A 74 26.42 -7.14 42.38
CA GLN A 74 25.92 -7.86 43.56
C GLN A 74 25.03 -6.94 44.39
N SER A 75 23.86 -7.44 44.78
CA SER A 75 22.89 -6.81 45.68
C SER A 75 23.29 -7.00 47.15
N ALA A 76 23.17 -5.95 47.95
CA ALA A 76 23.36 -6.00 49.39
C ALA A 76 22.01 -6.01 50.12
N ASP A 77 21.83 -7.04 50.96
CA ASP A 77 20.85 -7.12 52.04
C ASP A 77 21.15 -6.11 53.14
N PHE A 78 20.10 -5.58 53.77
CA PHE A 78 20.21 -4.96 55.10
C PHE A 78 18.99 -5.33 55.97
N ASP A 79 19.27 -6.15 56.97
CA ASP A 79 18.41 -6.58 58.07
C ASP A 79 18.16 -5.44 59.08
N LEU A 80 16.94 -5.34 59.60
CA LEU A 80 16.64 -4.73 60.92
C LEU A 80 15.38 -5.35 61.55
N GLN A 81 15.62 -6.13 62.61
CA GLN A 81 14.69 -6.59 63.67
C GLN A 81 14.26 -5.41 64.59
N LYS A 82 13.21 -5.39 65.44
CA LYS A 82 12.03 -6.22 65.80
C LYS A 82 11.34 -5.51 67.00
N GLU A 83 10.00 -5.61 67.16
CA GLU A 83 9.20 -5.68 68.43
C GLU A 83 7.69 -5.53 68.10
N SER A 84 6.86 -6.60 68.17
CA SER A 84 5.87 -6.99 69.23
C SER A 84 4.92 -5.86 69.68
N ASP A 85 3.61 -6.00 69.86
CA ASP A 85 2.66 -7.10 69.98
C ASP A 85 1.23 -6.53 69.81
N GLN A 86 0.26 -7.38 69.47
CA GLN A 86 -1.17 -7.40 69.85
C GLN A 86 -2.16 -7.71 68.72
N THR A 87 -3.01 -8.67 69.07
CA THR A 87 -4.04 -9.43 68.37
C THR A 87 -5.27 -8.61 67.95
N GLU A 88 -5.82 -8.84 66.75
CA GLU A 88 -7.23 -9.23 66.53
C GLU A 88 -7.61 -9.41 65.04
N ASN A 89 -8.55 -10.32 64.82
CA ASN A 89 -9.07 -10.87 63.55
C ASN A 89 -9.33 -9.88 62.40
N VAL A 90 -8.72 -10.11 61.23
CA VAL A 90 -9.26 -9.66 59.93
C VAL A 90 -8.95 -10.72 58.85
N HIS A 91 -9.97 -11.02 58.04
CA HIS A 91 -9.95 -11.93 56.90
C HIS A 91 -8.68 -11.83 56.04
N VAL A 92 -8.01 -12.96 55.87
CA VAL A 92 -6.94 -13.13 54.88
C VAL A 92 -7.56 -13.09 53.48
N HIS A 93 -7.34 -12.00 52.76
CA HIS A 93 -7.41 -11.97 51.29
C HIS A 93 -5.98 -12.16 50.79
N VAL A 94 -5.63 -13.38 50.37
CA VAL A 94 -4.36 -13.62 49.67
C VAL A 94 -4.53 -13.09 48.24
N SER A 95 -3.92 -11.95 47.92
CA SER A 95 -3.71 -11.53 46.53
C SER A 95 -2.51 -12.28 45.96
N ASN A 96 -2.77 -13.43 45.33
CA ASN A 96 -1.85 -13.97 44.34
C ASN A 96 -2.07 -13.20 43.04
N ASP A 97 -1.50 -12.00 42.92
CA ASP A 97 -1.38 -11.30 41.63
C ASP A 97 -0.27 -12.00 40.83
N VAL A 98 -0.61 -13.13 40.22
CA VAL A 98 0.09 -13.59 39.02
C VAL A 98 -0.25 -12.55 37.95
N GLU A 99 0.76 -11.87 37.39
CA GLU A 99 0.58 -11.00 36.23
C GLU A 99 0.01 -11.86 35.08
N ASN A 100 -1.32 -11.86 34.95
CA ASN A 100 -1.99 -12.57 33.86
C ASN A 100 -1.74 -11.76 32.59
N GLU A 101 -0.92 -12.32 31.71
CA GLU A 101 -0.72 -11.85 30.34
C GLU A 101 -1.76 -12.51 29.43
N CYS A 102 -2.51 -11.69 28.70
CA CYS A 102 -3.52 -12.17 27.75
C CYS A 102 -3.06 -11.91 26.32
N ILE A 103 -3.07 -12.94 25.47
CA ILE A 103 -2.75 -12.83 24.04
C ILE A 103 -4.04 -12.94 23.22
N TYR A 104 -4.24 -12.01 22.28
CA TYR A 104 -5.41 -11.97 21.42
C TYR A 104 -5.03 -11.85 19.95
N LYS A 105 -5.79 -12.51 19.08
CA LYS A 105 -5.78 -12.24 17.64
C LYS A 105 -6.97 -11.37 17.27
N VAL A 106 -6.74 -10.40 16.40
CA VAL A 106 -7.79 -9.50 15.89
C VAL A 106 -7.90 -9.60 14.38
N SER A 107 -9.12 -9.87 13.92
CA SER A 107 -9.52 -9.86 12.51
C SER A 107 -10.95 -9.37 12.39
N GLN A 108 -11.16 -8.40 11.52
CA GLN A 108 -12.45 -7.90 11.06
C GLN A 108 -13.02 -8.76 9.91
N SER A 109 -12.23 -9.69 9.36
CA SER A 109 -12.64 -10.58 8.27
C SER A 109 -12.86 -12.05 8.67
N SER A 110 -12.32 -12.47 9.83
CA SER A 110 -12.44 -13.84 10.34
C SER A 110 -13.82 -14.12 10.93
N ILE A 111 -14.30 -15.35 10.71
CA ILE A 111 -15.50 -15.91 11.37
C ILE A 111 -15.16 -16.80 12.58
N ASP A 112 -13.87 -16.99 12.87
CA ASP A 112 -13.42 -17.79 14.01
C ASP A 112 -13.80 -17.12 15.35
N THR A 113 -14.55 -17.84 16.18
CA THR A 113 -15.01 -17.37 17.49
C THR A 113 -13.89 -17.06 18.48
N TYR A 114 -12.69 -17.62 18.27
CA TYR A 114 -11.51 -17.34 19.09
C TYR A 114 -10.76 -16.08 18.63
N VAL A 115 -11.11 -15.52 17.47
CA VAL A 115 -10.54 -14.28 16.94
C VAL A 115 -11.50 -13.12 17.25
N ARG A 116 -10.97 -12.03 17.80
CA ARG A 116 -11.77 -10.85 18.14
C ARG A 116 -11.86 -9.91 16.95
N SER A 117 -12.95 -9.16 16.82
CA SER A 117 -13.12 -8.19 15.74
C SER A 117 -12.73 -6.75 16.11
N SER A 118 -12.44 -6.48 17.39
CA SER A 118 -12.18 -5.13 17.91
C SER A 118 -11.13 -5.12 19.02
N ILE A 119 -10.15 -4.23 18.87
CA ILE A 119 -9.13 -3.89 19.87
C ILE A 119 -9.78 -3.20 21.06
N GLN A 120 -10.67 -2.22 20.82
CA GLN A 120 -11.36 -1.49 21.89
C GLN A 120 -12.15 -2.44 22.79
N ARG A 121 -12.81 -3.44 22.21
CA ARG A 121 -13.54 -4.45 22.97
C ARG A 121 -12.61 -5.26 23.86
N ILE A 122 -11.46 -5.70 23.35
CA ILE A 122 -10.44 -6.40 24.16
C ILE A 122 -10.01 -5.53 25.34
N ILE A 123 -9.67 -4.27 25.11
CA ILE A 123 -9.22 -3.34 26.15
C ILE A 123 -10.29 -3.14 27.24
N ASN A 124 -11.56 -3.08 26.84
CA ASN A 124 -12.67 -2.88 27.75
C ASN A 124 -13.00 -4.13 28.57
N GLU A 125 -12.94 -5.32 27.96
CA GLU A 125 -13.40 -6.58 28.55
C GLU A 125 -12.28 -7.36 29.26
N SER A 126 -11.01 -7.13 28.91
CA SER A 126 -9.91 -7.91 29.48
C SER A 126 -9.72 -7.62 30.97
N SER A 127 -9.54 -8.67 31.77
CA SER A 127 -9.16 -8.59 33.17
C SER A 127 -7.63 -8.56 33.37
N CYS A 128 -6.85 -8.79 32.31
CA CYS A 128 -5.39 -8.84 32.35
C CYS A 128 -4.75 -7.45 32.58
N SER A 129 -3.61 -7.43 33.26
CA SER A 129 -2.79 -6.23 33.48
C SER A 129 -1.87 -5.93 32.28
N SER A 130 -1.55 -6.96 31.49
CA SER A 130 -0.82 -6.90 30.23
C SER A 130 -1.60 -7.62 29.13
N ILE A 131 -1.71 -6.99 27.95
CA ILE A 131 -2.35 -7.59 26.78
C ILE A 131 -1.43 -7.49 25.56
N GLU A 132 -1.38 -8.57 24.79
CA GLU A 132 -0.75 -8.62 23.48
C GLU A 132 -1.81 -8.85 22.41
N ILE A 133 -1.75 -8.10 21.31
CA ILE A 133 -2.74 -8.13 20.24
C ILE A 133 -2.01 -8.30 18.91
N SER A 134 -2.34 -9.36 18.17
CA SER A 134 -1.87 -9.58 16.80
C SER A 134 -2.96 -9.22 15.80
N LEU A 135 -2.71 -8.24 14.94
CA LEU A 135 -3.61 -7.88 13.84
C LEU A 135 -3.30 -8.79 12.64
N ILE A 136 -4.16 -9.77 12.38
CA ILE A 136 -3.89 -10.78 11.35
C ILE A 136 -4.45 -10.39 9.97
N ASP A 137 -5.29 -9.36 9.92
CA ASP A 137 -5.80 -8.82 8.66
C ASP A 137 -4.79 -7.85 8.04
N LYS A 138 -4.72 -7.85 6.70
CA LYS A 138 -3.97 -6.86 5.93
C LYS A 138 -4.40 -5.42 6.22
N GLU A 139 -5.68 -5.22 6.54
CA GLU A 139 -6.29 -3.93 6.84
C GLU A 139 -7.01 -3.99 8.18
N HIS A 140 -6.87 -2.93 8.95
CA HIS A 140 -7.61 -2.75 10.19
C HIS A 140 -8.22 -1.35 10.24
N ASP A 141 -9.54 -1.29 10.47
CA ASP A 141 -10.34 -0.06 10.54
C ASP A 141 -10.99 0.08 11.92
N GLU A 142 -10.30 0.76 12.83
CA GLU A 142 -10.82 0.98 14.18
C GLU A 142 -10.22 2.25 14.80
N GLN A 143 -11.07 2.98 15.54
CA GLN A 143 -10.60 3.99 16.49
C GLN A 143 -10.48 3.34 17.88
N VAL A 144 -9.35 3.56 18.55
CA VAL A 144 -9.08 3.01 19.87
C VAL A 144 -8.81 4.13 20.89
N ASN A 145 -9.51 4.08 22.02
CA ASN A 145 -9.32 4.93 23.18
C ASN A 145 -8.86 4.10 24.37
N ILE A 146 -7.67 4.44 24.87
CA ILE A 146 -6.96 3.73 25.91
C ILE A 146 -6.84 4.63 27.13
N SER A 147 -7.79 4.46 28.05
CA SER A 147 -7.87 5.23 29.30
C SER A 147 -7.65 4.39 30.55
N ARG A 148 -7.53 3.07 30.40
CA ARG A 148 -7.32 2.14 31.52
C ARG A 148 -5.83 1.83 31.67
N ARG A 149 -5.33 1.84 32.90
CA ARG A 149 -3.93 1.52 33.19
C ARG A 149 -3.62 0.05 33.01
N MET A 150 -2.89 -0.24 31.94
CA MET A 150 -2.40 -1.57 31.55
C MET A 150 -1.21 -1.43 30.60
N SER A 151 -0.50 -2.53 30.39
CA SER A 151 0.48 -2.67 29.31
C SER A 151 -0.19 -3.28 28.08
N ILE A 152 0.01 -2.67 26.92
CA ILE A 152 -0.63 -3.08 25.66
C ILE A 152 0.45 -3.16 24.59
N ALA A 153 0.60 -4.32 23.97
CA ALA A 153 1.39 -4.50 22.75
C ALA A 153 0.45 -4.82 21.58
N ILE A 154 0.58 -4.11 20.47
CA ILE A 154 -0.19 -4.36 19.25
C ILE A 154 0.80 -4.54 18.10
N ASP A 155 0.80 -5.72 17.50
CA ASP A 155 1.68 -6.08 16.39
C ASP A 155 0.87 -6.32 15.12
N GLY A 156 1.37 -5.83 14.00
CA GLY A 156 0.86 -6.21 12.69
C GLY A 156 1.38 -7.60 12.30
N ASP A 157 0.52 -8.61 12.31
CA ASP A 157 0.85 -10.01 11.97
C ASP A 157 0.13 -10.47 10.69
N ALA A 158 -0.20 -9.52 9.82
CA ALA A 158 -0.77 -9.81 8.51
C ALA A 158 0.21 -10.59 7.65
N ARG A 159 -0.28 -11.58 6.90
CA ARG A 159 0.53 -12.42 6.01
C ARG A 159 0.05 -12.34 4.57
N ASN A 160 0.98 -12.37 3.62
CA ASN A 160 0.66 -12.46 2.20
C ASN A 160 0.27 -13.90 1.81
N THR A 161 0.00 -14.14 0.52
CA THR A 161 -0.37 -15.47 0.01
C THR A 161 0.76 -16.50 0.10
N GLU A 162 2.00 -16.06 0.28
CA GLU A 162 3.20 -16.88 0.45
C GLU A 162 3.53 -17.10 1.93
N ASN A 163 2.63 -16.70 2.84
CA ASN A 163 2.76 -16.78 4.30
C ASN A 163 3.89 -15.90 4.88
N GLU A 164 4.40 -14.95 4.09
CA GLU A 164 5.39 -13.98 4.54
C GLU A 164 4.71 -12.87 5.33
N LEU A 165 5.39 -12.41 6.39
CA LEU A 165 4.92 -11.31 7.23
C LEU A 165 4.93 -10.01 6.43
N ILE A 166 3.78 -9.34 6.37
CA ILE A 166 3.61 -8.02 5.80
C ILE A 166 3.08 -7.05 6.87
N GLN A 167 3.35 -5.76 6.68
CA GLN A 167 2.83 -4.74 7.59
C GLN A 167 1.30 -4.63 7.49
N THR A 168 0.66 -4.56 8.65
CA THR A 168 -0.80 -4.29 8.73
C THR A 168 -1.06 -2.81 8.45
N ILE A 169 -2.02 -2.52 7.57
CA ILE A 169 -2.46 -1.13 7.31
C ILE A 169 -3.57 -0.76 8.28
N TRP A 170 -3.30 0.20 9.16
CA TRP A 170 -4.30 0.76 10.08
C TRP A 170 -4.75 2.13 9.58
N LYS A 171 -6.04 2.23 9.26
CA LYS A 171 -6.71 3.46 8.82
C LYS A 171 -8.07 3.57 9.48
N VAL A 172 -8.79 4.67 9.24
CA VAL A 172 -10.19 4.79 9.66
C VAL A 172 -11.07 5.18 8.49
N GLN A 173 -12.21 4.52 8.27
CA GLN A 173 -13.13 4.88 7.16
C GLN A 173 -14.24 5.86 7.55
N ARG A 174 -14.31 6.23 8.83
CA ARG A 174 -15.25 7.24 9.35
C ARG A 174 -14.49 8.48 9.78
N TYR A 175 -15.22 9.59 9.92
CA TYR A 175 -14.64 10.81 10.47
C TYR A 175 -14.32 10.63 11.95
N TYR A 176 -13.04 10.56 12.25
CA TYR A 176 -12.51 10.62 13.60
C TYR A 176 -11.47 11.72 13.71
N ARG A 177 -11.31 12.21 14.92
CA ARG A 177 -10.27 13.19 15.22
C ARG A 177 -8.89 12.53 15.35
N GLN A 178 -8.84 11.31 15.88
CA GLN A 178 -7.64 10.49 15.98
C GLN A 178 -7.94 9.00 15.85
N ILE A 179 -6.94 8.19 15.44
CA ILE A 179 -7.06 6.72 15.42
C ILE A 179 -6.85 6.18 16.84
N ILE A 180 -5.77 6.61 17.50
CA ILE A 180 -5.40 6.15 18.85
C ILE A 180 -5.40 7.34 19.80
N SER A 181 -6.17 7.23 20.89
CA SER A 181 -6.16 8.17 22.01
C SER A 181 -5.59 7.46 23.24
N LEU A 182 -4.38 7.86 23.67
CA LEU A 182 -3.68 7.26 24.80
C LEU A 182 -3.70 8.20 26.01
N GLN A 183 -4.30 7.75 27.10
CA GLN A 183 -4.47 8.55 28.30
C GLN A 183 -3.78 8.00 29.55
N ASP A 184 -3.70 6.70 29.82
CA ASP A 184 -3.08 6.26 31.10
C ASP A 184 -2.52 4.85 31.00
N SER A 185 -1.65 4.57 30.03
CA SER A 185 -1.21 3.19 29.74
C SER A 185 0.18 3.16 29.10
N ASN A 186 0.80 1.98 29.09
CA ASN A 186 1.97 1.69 28.27
C ASN A 186 1.53 1.07 26.95
N LEU A 187 1.78 1.72 25.83
CA LEU A 187 1.44 1.22 24.50
C LEU A 187 2.69 0.95 23.69
N THR A 188 2.83 -0.27 23.18
CA THR A 188 3.81 -0.65 22.17
C THR A 188 3.10 -0.99 20.87
N LEU A 189 3.52 -0.36 19.76
CA LEU A 189 3.01 -0.66 18.42
C LEU A 189 4.17 -1.13 17.55
N SER A 190 3.98 -2.22 16.81
CA SER A 190 4.98 -2.74 15.91
C SER A 190 4.42 -3.22 14.57
N ASN A 191 5.21 -3.02 13.50
CA ASN A 191 4.91 -3.54 12.16
C ASN A 191 3.57 -3.03 11.55
N ILE A 192 3.24 -1.76 11.81
CA ILE A 192 1.98 -1.12 11.36
C ILE A 192 2.27 0.03 10.39
N VAL A 193 1.49 0.09 9.31
CA VAL A 193 1.44 1.22 8.38
C VAL A 193 0.19 2.04 8.67
N PHE A 194 0.35 3.27 9.15
CA PHE A 194 -0.75 4.20 9.35
C PHE A 194 -1.01 5.05 8.10
N ARG A 195 -2.29 5.17 7.73
CA ARG A 195 -2.73 5.98 6.58
C ARG A 195 -3.92 6.86 6.93
N PHE A 196 -3.92 8.05 6.35
CA PHE A 196 -5.11 8.89 6.30
C PHE A 196 -6.05 8.44 5.18
N THR A 197 -7.33 8.76 5.34
CA THR A 197 -8.38 8.52 4.36
C THR A 197 -9.16 9.80 4.11
N LEU A 198 -9.77 9.92 2.94
CA LEU A 198 -10.75 10.95 2.65
C LEU A 198 -12.14 10.38 2.90
N VAL A 199 -12.89 11.01 3.80
CA VAL A 199 -14.23 10.58 4.21
C VAL A 199 -15.23 11.70 3.96
N TYR A 200 -16.46 11.33 3.59
CA TYR A 200 -17.55 12.30 3.45
C TYR A 200 -18.15 12.61 4.82
N ASN A 201 -18.18 13.90 5.18
CA ASN A 201 -18.84 14.39 6.38
C ASN A 201 -19.59 15.69 6.08
N PHE A 202 -20.88 15.76 6.46
CA PHE A 202 -21.77 16.90 6.22
C PHE A 202 -21.69 17.48 4.79
N SER A 203 -21.61 16.62 3.77
CA SER A 203 -21.49 16.99 2.34
C SER A 203 -20.14 17.57 1.90
N SER A 204 -19.10 17.46 2.74
CA SER A 204 -17.72 17.83 2.40
C SER A 204 -16.79 16.62 2.49
N LEU A 205 -15.81 16.56 1.60
CA LEU A 205 -14.74 15.57 1.67
C LEU A 205 -13.68 16.08 2.65
N ILE A 206 -13.41 15.33 3.70
CA ILE A 206 -12.47 15.72 4.76
C ILE A 206 -11.50 14.59 5.07
N VAL A 207 -10.33 14.96 5.61
CA VAL A 207 -9.33 14.01 6.05
C VAL A 207 -9.74 13.35 7.36
N SER A 208 -9.56 12.03 7.45
CA SER A 208 -9.62 11.26 8.69
C SER A 208 -8.33 10.45 8.90
N PRO A 209 -7.72 10.48 10.10
CA PRO A 209 -8.09 11.32 11.22
C PRO A 209 -7.84 12.82 10.96
N SER A 210 -8.69 13.69 11.49
CA SER A 210 -8.60 15.12 11.21
C SER A 210 -7.56 15.89 12.04
N TYR A 211 -7.02 15.27 13.09
CA TYR A 211 -6.08 15.92 14.03
C TYR A 211 -4.76 15.17 14.13
N SER A 212 -4.75 13.93 14.61
CA SER A 212 -3.54 13.11 14.63
C SER A 212 -3.83 11.63 14.52
N ILE A 213 -2.86 10.82 14.11
CA ILE A 213 -3.03 9.36 14.18
C ILE A 213 -2.99 8.92 15.64
N ILE A 214 -1.96 9.36 16.37
CA ILE A 214 -1.82 9.08 17.81
C ILE A 214 -1.94 10.41 18.56
N TYR A 215 -2.81 10.42 19.57
CA TYR A 215 -2.97 11.54 20.49
C TYR A 215 -2.67 11.10 21.92
N ILE A 216 -1.78 11.82 22.61
CA ILE A 216 -1.39 11.53 23.98
C ILE A 216 -1.60 12.78 24.86
N ASN A 217 -2.23 12.61 26.02
CA ASN A 217 -2.52 13.75 26.89
C ASN A 217 -2.50 13.38 28.38
N ASN A 218 -1.41 12.77 28.86
CA ASN A 218 -1.26 12.44 30.29
C ASN A 218 0.20 12.10 30.63
N THR A 219 0.66 12.50 31.81
CA THR A 219 1.99 12.16 32.32
C THR A 219 2.25 10.67 32.47
N ASN A 220 1.24 9.84 32.70
CA ASN A 220 1.45 8.40 32.95
C ASN A 220 1.52 7.56 31.67
N ALA A 221 1.17 8.15 30.53
CA ALA A 221 1.18 7.46 29.24
C ALA A 221 2.61 7.29 28.73
N ASN A 222 2.94 6.08 28.30
CA ASN A 222 4.19 5.75 27.62
C ASN A 222 3.89 5.17 26.23
N LEU A 223 4.63 5.61 25.21
CA LEU A 223 4.50 5.13 23.84
C LEU A 223 5.82 4.55 23.35
N THR A 224 5.77 3.35 22.79
CA THR A 224 6.88 2.71 22.06
C THR A 224 6.42 2.37 20.65
N LEU A 225 7.14 2.80 19.63
CA LEU A 225 6.89 2.49 18.22
C LEU A 225 8.09 1.77 17.61
N LYS A 226 7.85 0.67 16.91
CA LYS A 226 8.90 -0.13 16.25
C LYS A 226 8.49 -0.52 14.84
N ASN A 227 9.35 -0.27 13.85
CA ASN A 227 9.10 -0.72 12.47
C ASN A 227 7.76 -0.23 11.88
N CYS A 228 7.29 0.95 12.30
CA CYS A 228 6.04 1.55 11.83
C CYS A 228 6.28 2.53 10.68
N ILE A 229 5.28 2.65 9.79
CA ILE A 229 5.30 3.60 8.67
C ILE A 229 4.12 4.56 8.80
N PHE A 230 4.39 5.86 8.74
CA PHE A 230 3.41 6.93 8.76
C PHE A 230 3.44 7.64 7.41
N LYS A 231 2.37 7.50 6.63
CA LYS A 231 2.28 8.08 5.28
C LYS A 231 1.16 9.11 5.19
N GLY A 232 1.50 10.33 4.79
CA GLY A 232 0.51 11.38 4.47
C GLY A 232 -0.06 11.26 3.05
N PHE A 233 -0.72 12.31 2.56
CA PHE A 233 -1.33 12.34 1.22
C PHE A 233 -0.36 12.78 0.10
N GLY A 234 0.92 13.00 0.41
CA GLY A 234 1.88 13.57 -0.54
C GLY A 234 1.73 15.07 -0.71
N LEU A 235 2.49 15.63 -1.65
CA LEU A 235 2.56 17.07 -1.92
C LEU A 235 1.27 17.67 -2.52
N ASN A 236 0.20 16.88 -2.68
CA ASN A 236 -1.13 17.29 -3.15
C ASN A 236 -1.91 18.18 -2.14
N ARG A 237 -1.19 18.91 -1.26
CA ARG A 237 -1.63 20.01 -0.38
C ARG A 237 -2.81 19.73 0.56
N THR A 238 -3.22 18.48 0.75
CA THR A 238 -4.22 18.20 1.78
C THR A 238 -3.53 18.24 3.14
N GLU A 239 -3.68 19.37 3.84
CA GLU A 239 -3.04 19.60 5.12
C GLU A 239 -3.62 18.67 6.20
N ILE A 240 -2.75 17.90 6.85
CA ILE A 240 -3.05 17.10 8.04
C ILE A 240 -2.47 17.81 9.27
N SER A 241 -2.95 17.56 10.48
CA SER A 241 -2.37 18.28 11.65
C SER A 241 -1.03 17.67 12.07
N SER A 242 -0.98 16.47 12.66
CA SER A 242 0.28 15.78 12.99
C SER A 242 0.14 14.26 12.90
N MET A 243 1.25 13.52 12.78
CA MET A 243 1.19 12.05 12.89
C MET A 243 1.01 11.65 14.35
N ILE A 244 1.84 12.23 15.21
CA ILE A 244 1.80 12.03 16.66
C ILE A 244 1.72 13.40 17.31
N ASP A 245 0.70 13.60 18.14
CA ASP A 245 0.54 14.79 18.95
C ASP A 245 0.49 14.37 20.43
N SER A 246 1.40 14.93 21.22
CA SER A 246 1.49 14.69 22.65
C SER A 246 1.55 16.00 23.39
N ASN A 247 0.60 16.24 24.30
CA ASN A 247 0.62 17.43 25.15
C ASN A 247 1.51 17.26 26.38
N ILE A 248 1.47 16.04 26.96
CA ILE A 248 2.20 15.61 28.15
C ILE A 248 2.34 14.10 28.07
N THR A 249 3.54 13.57 28.29
CA THR A 249 3.86 12.14 28.37
C THR A 249 5.12 11.92 29.21
N TYR A 250 5.27 10.78 29.87
CA TYR A 250 6.52 10.49 30.57
C TYR A 250 7.59 10.01 29.60
N LYS A 251 7.27 8.98 28.80
CA LYS A 251 8.23 8.32 27.91
C LYS A 251 7.66 8.11 26.51
N MET A 252 8.46 8.47 25.50
CA MET A 252 8.20 8.16 24.09
C MET A 252 9.46 7.62 23.43
N GLU A 253 9.37 6.41 22.88
CA GLU A 253 10.44 5.75 22.14
C GLU A 253 9.97 5.43 20.72
N ILE A 254 10.71 5.87 19.72
CA ILE A 254 10.42 5.62 18.30
C ILE A 254 11.69 5.02 17.68
N ASP A 255 11.61 3.78 17.23
CA ASP A 255 12.75 3.04 16.68
C ASP A 255 12.41 2.46 15.31
N ASN A 256 13.33 2.65 14.35
CA ASN A 256 13.23 2.11 12.99
C ASN A 256 11.89 2.43 12.29
N CYS A 257 11.37 3.64 12.47
CA CYS A 257 10.10 4.08 11.87
C CYS A 257 10.32 5.02 10.67
N SER A 258 9.35 5.11 9.77
CA SER A 258 9.39 6.03 8.63
C SER A 258 8.20 7.00 8.64
N PHE A 259 8.46 8.27 8.35
CA PHE A 259 7.50 9.35 8.21
C PHE A 259 7.68 9.99 6.84
N SER A 260 6.68 9.90 5.98
CA SER A 260 6.78 10.47 4.62
C SER A 260 5.51 11.14 4.13
N ASP A 261 5.68 12.01 3.13
CA ASP A 261 4.59 12.55 2.32
C ASP A 261 3.61 13.41 3.13
N ILE A 262 4.14 14.21 4.06
CA ILE A 262 3.38 14.94 5.08
C ILE A 262 3.28 16.40 4.67
N VAL A 263 2.06 16.94 4.61
CA VAL A 263 1.83 18.39 4.59
C VAL A 263 0.97 18.70 5.80
N GLY A 264 1.48 19.45 6.77
CA GLY A 264 0.79 19.60 8.05
C GLY A 264 1.47 20.54 9.03
N ARG A 265 1.11 20.48 10.33
CA ARG A 265 1.78 21.28 11.36
C ARG A 265 3.24 20.85 11.54
N ASN A 266 3.43 19.61 11.98
CA ASN A 266 4.71 18.90 12.10
C ASN A 266 4.40 17.39 12.09
N ALA A 267 5.36 16.53 11.73
CA ALA A 267 5.16 15.08 11.86
C ALA A 267 4.99 14.64 13.32
N LEU A 268 5.91 15.07 14.19
CA LEU A 268 5.88 14.85 15.64
C LEU A 268 5.69 16.18 16.36
N ASN A 269 4.56 16.36 17.04
CA ASN A 269 4.24 17.54 17.83
C ASN A 269 4.19 17.17 19.33
N ILE A 270 5.31 17.31 20.04
CA ILE A 270 5.47 16.77 21.39
C ILE A 270 5.73 17.90 22.38
N SER A 271 4.91 17.94 23.42
CA SER A 271 5.01 18.86 24.54
C SER A 271 5.20 18.12 25.85
N ASN A 272 6.01 18.68 26.75
CA ASN A 272 6.23 18.19 28.12
C ASN A 272 6.53 16.68 28.23
N CYS A 273 7.36 16.15 27.31
CA CYS A 273 7.88 14.80 27.37
C CYS A 273 9.15 14.73 28.23
N THR A 274 9.23 13.78 29.16
CA THR A 274 10.39 13.65 30.08
C THR A 274 11.52 12.84 29.45
N LEU A 275 11.19 11.70 28.84
CA LEU A 275 12.12 10.79 28.16
C LEU A 275 11.68 10.66 26.70
N PHE A 276 12.45 11.21 25.77
CA PHE A 276 12.14 11.16 24.34
C PHE A 276 13.31 10.56 23.58
N THR A 277 13.06 9.45 22.88
CA THR A 277 14.07 8.75 22.09
C THR A 277 13.55 8.53 20.69
N VAL A 278 14.32 8.94 19.67
CA VAL A 278 14.04 8.67 18.25
C VAL A 278 15.30 8.14 17.59
N LYS A 279 15.26 6.89 17.14
CA LYS A 279 16.43 6.20 16.59
C LYS A 279 16.14 5.51 15.27
N LYS A 280 17.13 5.52 14.37
CA LYS A 280 17.07 4.80 13.08
C LYS A 280 15.83 5.13 12.25
N CYS A 281 15.25 6.30 12.45
CA CYS A 281 14.03 6.72 11.78
C CYS A 281 14.35 7.52 10.51
N LYS A 282 13.41 7.49 9.57
CA LYS A 282 13.48 8.27 8.34
C LYS A 282 12.34 9.28 8.28
N PHE A 283 12.66 10.55 8.07
CA PHE A 283 11.73 11.66 7.89
C PHE A 283 11.97 12.25 6.51
N THR A 284 11.03 12.03 5.58
CA THR A 284 11.22 12.40 4.16
C THR A 284 10.03 13.18 3.64
N ASP A 285 10.26 14.26 2.89
CA ASP A 285 9.19 14.99 2.20
C ASP A 285 8.09 15.48 3.15
N ILE A 286 8.51 16.22 4.17
CA ILE A 286 7.64 16.74 5.22
C ILE A 286 7.57 18.26 5.09
N VAL A 287 6.38 18.80 4.97
CA VAL A 287 6.10 20.23 4.89
C VAL A 287 5.32 20.65 6.13
N GLY A 288 6.01 21.29 7.08
CA GLY A 288 5.46 21.84 8.30
C GLY A 288 4.92 23.27 8.14
N SER A 289 3.81 23.55 8.80
CA SER A 289 3.15 24.86 8.89
C SER A 289 3.29 25.49 10.28
N TYR A 290 4.01 24.85 11.21
CA TYR A 290 4.22 25.35 12.58
C TYR A 290 5.70 25.71 12.85
N TYR A 291 6.31 25.22 13.93
CA TYR A 291 7.71 25.55 14.28
C TYR A 291 8.75 24.62 13.66
N SER A 292 8.36 23.44 13.16
CA SER A 292 9.25 22.47 12.55
C SER A 292 8.60 21.82 11.32
N GLY A 293 9.38 21.19 10.45
CA GLY A 293 8.85 20.22 9.49
C GLY A 293 8.61 18.88 10.18
N ALA A 294 9.67 18.25 10.68
CA ALA A 294 9.59 16.90 11.23
C ALA A 294 9.27 16.86 12.74
N ILE A 295 10.20 17.29 13.59
CA ILE A 295 10.09 17.12 15.05
C ILE A 295 9.96 18.47 15.74
N TYR A 296 8.91 18.63 16.54
CA TYR A 296 8.73 19.76 17.46
C TYR A 296 8.69 19.26 18.90
N LEU A 297 9.63 19.72 19.72
CA LEU A 297 9.71 19.46 21.16
C LEU A 297 9.58 20.77 21.94
N TYR A 298 8.55 20.85 22.77
CA TYR A 298 8.30 21.99 23.65
C TYR A 298 8.26 21.56 25.11
N PHE A 299 9.11 22.15 25.95
CA PHE A 299 9.14 21.85 27.38
C PHE A 299 8.91 23.11 28.21
N SER A 300 7.95 23.04 29.12
CA SER A 300 7.53 24.18 29.95
C SER A 300 7.57 23.94 31.46
N THR A 301 8.02 22.77 31.89
CA THR A 301 8.11 22.41 33.31
C THR A 301 9.55 22.39 33.81
N SER A 302 9.75 22.34 35.13
CA SER A 302 11.08 22.33 35.76
C SER A 302 11.68 20.93 35.95
N ARG A 303 11.07 19.87 35.40
CA ARG A 303 11.56 18.49 35.55
C ARG A 303 12.85 18.28 34.75
N THR A 304 13.65 17.30 35.18
CA THR A 304 14.77 16.75 34.39
C THR A 304 14.22 16.15 33.09
N VAL A 305 14.92 16.32 31.98
CA VAL A 305 14.55 15.68 30.71
C VAL A 305 15.74 15.00 30.07
N THR A 306 15.47 13.96 29.29
CA THR A 306 16.45 13.24 28.49
C THR A 306 15.91 13.07 27.07
N TYR A 307 16.54 13.76 26.12
CA TYR A 307 16.25 13.66 24.68
C TYR A 307 17.42 12.99 23.96
N ASP A 308 17.15 11.90 23.24
CA ASP A 308 18.13 11.14 22.47
C ASP A 308 17.61 10.93 21.04
N ILE A 309 18.11 11.74 20.10
CA ILE A 309 17.75 11.70 18.69
C ILE A 309 18.99 11.23 17.92
N SER A 310 19.07 9.94 17.59
CA SER A 310 20.27 9.37 16.97
C SER A 310 20.04 8.51 15.74
N ASP A 311 21.02 8.49 14.84
CA ASP A 311 21.05 7.58 13.68
C ASP A 311 19.83 7.77 12.75
N ASN A 312 19.25 8.98 12.70
CA ASN A 312 18.08 9.27 11.87
C ASN A 312 18.46 9.98 10.55
N ILE A 313 17.58 9.87 9.57
CA ILE A 313 17.67 10.60 8.30
C ILE A 313 16.53 11.61 8.22
N PHE A 314 16.88 12.88 8.07
CA PHE A 314 15.96 13.99 7.80
C PHE A 314 16.25 14.49 6.39
N GLU A 315 15.37 14.16 5.46
CA GLU A 315 15.54 14.48 4.05
C GLU A 315 14.36 15.33 3.59
N ARG A 316 14.64 16.55 3.12
CA ARG A 316 13.62 17.47 2.59
C ARG A 316 12.49 17.75 3.58
N CYS A 317 12.86 18.00 4.84
CA CYS A 317 11.97 18.53 5.85
C CYS A 317 11.93 20.06 5.71
N ILE A 318 10.76 20.59 5.39
CA ILE A 318 10.54 22.00 5.05
C ILE A 318 9.57 22.61 6.05
N ASN A 319 9.82 23.87 6.44
CA ASN A 319 8.85 24.69 7.16
C ASN A 319 8.65 26.02 6.43
N TYR A 320 7.43 26.27 5.95
CA TYR A 320 7.10 27.49 5.18
C TYR A 320 6.53 28.63 6.02
N PHE A 321 6.38 28.45 7.34
CA PHE A 321 5.67 29.44 8.15
C PHE A 321 6.49 30.73 8.26
N SER A 322 6.10 31.77 7.52
CA SER A 322 6.82 33.04 7.41
C SER A 322 6.31 34.11 8.37
N SER A 323 5.49 33.76 9.37
CA SER A 323 5.01 34.77 10.30
C SER A 323 6.19 35.37 11.06
N ASN A 324 6.25 36.71 11.14
CA ASN A 324 7.34 37.52 11.71
C ASN A 324 7.74 37.18 13.16
N ASN A 325 7.09 36.22 13.82
CA ASN A 325 7.30 35.83 15.21
C ASN A 325 7.68 34.34 15.40
N GLY A 326 7.78 33.54 14.34
CA GLY A 326 8.04 32.10 14.43
C GLY A 326 9.51 31.75 14.38
N ASN A 327 10.09 31.32 15.50
CA ASN A 327 11.38 30.61 15.49
C ASN A 327 11.16 29.25 14.81
N ASN A 328 11.45 29.12 13.52
CA ASN A 328 11.12 27.90 12.76
C ASN A 328 12.36 27.18 12.22
N ALA A 329 12.34 25.85 12.30
CA ALA A 329 13.35 24.94 11.76
C ALA A 329 12.77 24.08 10.63
N GLY A 330 13.62 23.61 9.71
CA GLY A 330 13.19 22.64 8.70
C GLY A 330 12.98 21.24 9.28
N ALA A 331 13.95 20.71 10.03
CA ALA A 331 13.89 19.34 10.55
C ALA A 331 13.49 19.24 12.03
N ILE A 332 14.23 19.88 12.94
CA ILE A 332 14.05 19.70 14.38
C ILE A 332 13.95 21.07 15.08
N TYR A 333 12.93 21.24 15.90
CA TYR A 333 12.77 22.39 16.77
C TYR A 333 12.61 21.96 18.23
N ILE A 334 13.49 22.44 19.11
CA ILE A 334 13.47 22.14 20.55
C ILE A 334 13.50 23.46 21.33
N THR A 335 12.59 23.64 22.29
CA THR A 335 12.60 24.80 23.19
C THR A 335 12.24 24.48 24.64
N PHE A 336 12.97 25.09 25.59
CA PHE A 336 12.76 24.98 27.04
C PHE A 336 12.36 26.33 27.63
N ASN A 337 11.08 26.53 27.96
CA ASN A 337 10.58 27.82 28.45
C ASN A 337 10.93 28.15 29.90
N GLN A 338 11.22 27.14 30.71
CA GLN A 338 11.67 27.31 32.10
C GLN A 338 13.05 26.68 32.28
N GLU A 339 13.73 27.05 33.36
CA GLU A 339 14.91 26.34 33.82
C GLU A 339 14.52 24.91 34.22
N SER A 340 14.75 23.97 33.30
CA SER A 340 14.74 22.56 33.63
C SER A 340 15.91 22.26 34.56
N GLN A 341 15.69 21.42 35.57
CA GLN A 341 16.77 20.88 36.38
C GLN A 341 17.62 19.96 35.48
N ALA A 342 18.73 20.47 34.93
CA ALA A 342 19.77 19.65 34.29
C ALA A 342 19.32 18.76 33.10
N PRO A 343 18.83 19.33 31.98
CA PRO A 343 18.42 18.53 30.83
C PRO A 343 19.61 17.84 30.12
N ILE A 344 19.38 16.62 29.63
CA ILE A 344 20.30 15.83 28.80
C ILE A 344 19.76 15.84 27.37
N ILE A 345 20.52 16.40 26.42
CA ILE A 345 20.11 16.54 25.03
C ILE A 345 21.21 15.96 24.15
N LYS A 346 20.88 14.91 23.40
CA LYS A 346 21.77 14.23 22.47
C LYS A 346 21.12 14.19 21.09
N ILE A 347 21.80 14.74 20.10
CA ILE A 347 21.38 14.73 18.70
C ILE A 347 22.59 14.24 17.89
N ASN A 348 22.77 12.92 17.77
CA ASN A 348 24.03 12.35 17.32
C ASN A 348 23.87 11.44 16.08
N ASN A 349 24.88 11.40 15.20
CA ASN A 349 24.89 10.50 14.02
C ASN A 349 23.69 10.67 13.07
N ASN A 350 23.07 11.84 13.01
CA ASN A 350 21.94 12.06 12.09
C ASN A 350 22.42 12.64 10.75
N TYR A 351 21.64 12.40 9.71
CA TYR A 351 21.87 12.94 8.37
C TYR A 351 20.74 13.91 8.00
N PHE A 352 21.08 15.19 7.86
CA PHE A 352 20.17 16.27 7.49
C PHE A 352 20.46 16.68 6.05
N LYS A 353 19.55 16.35 5.14
CA LYS A 353 19.70 16.59 3.71
C LYS A 353 18.59 17.48 3.18
N ASP A 354 18.95 18.57 2.51
CA ASP A 354 18.03 19.46 1.78
C ASP A 354 16.85 19.97 2.61
N CYS A 355 17.04 20.15 3.92
CA CYS A 355 15.99 20.68 4.79
C CYS A 355 15.93 22.22 4.68
N LEU A 356 14.74 22.79 4.79
CA LEU A 356 14.49 24.23 4.63
C LEU A 356 13.68 24.77 5.81
N GLY A 357 14.18 25.77 6.52
CA GLY A 357 13.42 26.45 7.57
C GLY A 357 13.64 27.96 7.55
N PHE A 358 13.02 28.69 8.49
CA PHE A 358 13.17 30.14 8.52
C PHE A 358 14.52 30.57 9.13
N TYR A 359 14.86 30.02 10.30
CA TYR A 359 16.13 30.29 11.00
C TYR A 359 17.23 29.27 10.70
N THR A 360 16.84 28.03 10.39
CA THR A 360 17.74 26.91 10.12
C THR A 360 16.98 25.84 9.35
N GLY A 361 17.63 25.20 8.39
CA GLY A 361 17.10 24.02 7.71
C GLY A 361 17.16 22.78 8.60
N GLY A 362 18.21 22.63 9.41
CA GLY A 362 18.40 21.47 10.29
C GLY A 362 17.74 21.65 11.66
N ILE A 363 18.54 22.09 12.65
CA ILE A 363 18.19 22.04 14.07
C ILE A 363 18.04 23.44 14.65
N TYR A 364 16.90 23.73 15.28
CA TYR A 364 16.76 24.87 16.20
C TYR A 364 16.68 24.36 17.64
N LEU A 365 17.55 24.88 18.51
CA LEU A 365 17.57 24.52 19.93
C LEU A 365 17.62 25.78 20.80
N SER A 366 16.60 25.99 21.63
CA SER A 366 16.58 27.03 22.67
C SER A 366 16.52 26.45 24.07
N TYR A 367 17.53 26.76 24.90
CA TYR A 367 17.64 26.23 26.25
C TYR A 367 18.20 27.27 27.23
N VAL A 368 17.98 27.07 28.53
CA VAL A 368 18.56 27.95 29.57
C VAL A 368 19.87 27.36 30.08
N THR A 369 19.80 26.13 30.60
CA THR A 369 20.92 25.30 31.07
C THR A 369 20.79 23.90 30.46
N ALA A 370 21.91 23.19 30.32
CA ALA A 370 21.94 21.79 29.92
C ALA A 370 23.07 21.09 30.68
N TYR A 371 22.78 19.93 31.26
CA TYR A 371 23.79 19.13 31.95
C TYR A 371 24.67 18.40 30.93
N ILE A 372 24.04 17.82 29.92
CA ILE A 372 24.71 17.23 28.77
C ILE A 372 24.06 17.81 27.52
N LEU A 373 24.89 18.36 26.63
CA LEU A 373 24.48 18.81 25.31
C LEU A 373 25.46 18.26 24.28
N GLU A 374 24.99 17.35 23.45
CA GLU A 374 25.75 16.71 22.37
C GLU A 374 25.00 16.86 21.06
N VAL A 375 25.67 17.37 20.03
CA VAL A 375 25.18 17.44 18.63
C VAL A 375 26.26 16.89 17.70
N GLN A 376 26.72 15.67 17.97
CA GLN A 376 27.97 15.11 17.45
C GLN A 376 27.78 14.21 16.23
N ASN A 377 28.80 14.13 15.38
CA ASN A 377 28.86 13.24 14.22
C ASN A 377 27.65 13.35 13.26
N ASN A 378 27.01 14.52 13.19
CA ASN A 378 25.91 14.74 12.24
C ASN A 378 26.46 15.18 10.89
N ILE A 379 25.77 14.81 9.82
CA ILE A 379 26.07 15.23 8.45
C ILE A 379 24.99 16.22 8.01
N PHE A 380 25.40 17.44 7.67
CA PHE A 380 24.51 18.48 7.16
C PHE A 380 24.81 18.78 5.68
N GLU A 381 23.87 18.42 4.81
CA GLU A 381 24.04 18.53 3.37
C GLU A 381 22.91 19.35 2.73
N GLY A 382 23.28 20.44 2.04
CA GLY A 382 22.33 21.17 1.20
C GLY A 382 21.18 21.86 1.94
N ASN A 383 21.23 21.94 3.27
CA ASN A 383 20.21 22.63 4.07
C ASN A 383 20.20 24.12 3.75
N ARG A 384 19.03 24.75 3.90
CA ARG A 384 18.78 26.13 3.48
C ARG A 384 17.92 26.86 4.50
N ILE A 385 17.95 28.18 4.41
CA ILE A 385 17.05 29.05 5.17
C ILE A 385 16.33 30.04 4.28
N GLN A 386 15.16 30.48 4.73
CA GLN A 386 14.37 31.52 4.07
C GLN A 386 14.81 32.93 4.45
N SER A 387 15.37 33.11 5.65
CA SER A 387 15.90 34.40 6.08
C SER A 387 17.20 34.75 5.33
N SER A 388 17.55 36.03 5.28
CA SER A 388 18.80 36.51 4.67
C SER A 388 20.06 36.18 5.47
N ASN A 389 19.97 35.33 6.50
CA ASN A 389 21.12 34.91 7.29
C ASN A 389 21.95 33.89 6.48
N THR A 390 23.11 33.50 7.01
CA THR A 390 24.04 32.58 6.32
C THR A 390 24.15 31.21 6.98
N HIS A 391 23.41 30.96 8.07
CA HIS A 391 23.57 29.77 8.90
C HIS A 391 22.46 28.76 8.66
N SER A 392 22.76 27.72 7.88
CA SER A 392 21.74 26.80 7.36
C SER A 392 21.44 25.57 8.21
N ASP A 393 22.36 25.15 9.09
CA ASP A 393 22.31 23.79 9.64
C ASP A 393 21.83 23.75 11.08
N ALA A 394 22.29 24.67 11.92
CA ALA A 394 21.82 24.74 13.29
C ALA A 394 21.74 26.18 13.83
N TYR A 395 20.70 26.42 14.63
CA TYR A 395 20.51 27.66 15.39
C TYR A 395 20.41 27.33 16.87
N ILE A 396 21.43 27.73 17.64
CA ILE A 396 21.53 27.46 19.08
C ILE A 396 21.28 28.75 19.86
N TYR A 397 20.21 28.77 20.65
CA TYR A 397 19.83 29.90 21.50
C TYR A 397 19.95 29.55 22.99
N LYS A 398 21.03 30.00 23.63
CA LYS A 398 21.20 29.90 25.08
C LYS A 398 20.64 31.14 25.79
N ARG A 399 19.60 30.96 26.61
CA ARG A 399 18.92 32.03 27.37
C ARG A 399 19.52 32.34 28.74
N GLY A 400 20.24 31.39 29.35
CA GLY A 400 20.77 31.54 30.71
C GLY A 400 21.97 32.49 30.79
N SER A 401 21.99 33.34 31.82
CA SER A 401 23.00 34.37 32.06
C SER A 401 24.31 33.87 32.67
N ASP A 402 24.66 32.59 32.51
CA ASP A 402 25.89 32.03 33.08
C ASP A 402 27.10 32.81 32.54
N THR A 403 27.66 33.69 33.37
CA THR A 403 28.84 34.52 33.10
C THR A 403 30.14 33.70 33.02
N LEU A 404 30.04 32.38 32.97
CA LEU A 404 31.13 31.41 33.22
C LEU A 404 31.55 30.59 32.00
N LEU A 405 31.14 30.95 30.78
CA LEU A 405 31.69 30.36 29.56
C LEU A 405 32.72 31.33 28.93
N PRO A 406 33.97 31.39 29.43
CA PRO A 406 35.00 32.31 28.91
C PRO A 406 35.36 32.04 27.44
N ASN A 407 34.89 30.94 26.82
CA ASN A 407 35.01 30.71 25.39
C ASN A 407 33.77 30.00 24.80
N ALA A 408 32.67 30.74 24.63
CA ALA A 408 31.43 30.23 24.05
C ALA A 408 31.61 29.55 22.67
N SER A 409 32.53 30.05 21.84
CA SER A 409 32.82 29.46 20.52
C SER A 409 33.45 28.08 20.63
N GLU A 410 34.43 27.91 21.53
CA GLU A 410 35.08 26.62 21.76
C GLU A 410 34.10 25.60 22.36
N TYR A 411 33.24 26.03 23.29
CA TYR A 411 32.17 25.18 23.80
C TYR A 411 31.26 24.67 22.66
N ILE A 412 30.75 25.55 21.78
CA ILE A 412 29.91 25.12 20.65
C ILE A 412 30.68 24.19 19.69
N LYS A 413 31.98 24.41 19.48
CA LYS A 413 32.81 23.46 18.71
C LYS A 413 32.82 22.06 19.33
N THR A 414 32.92 21.94 20.65
CA THR A 414 32.86 20.64 21.33
C THR A 414 31.49 19.99 21.28
N VAL A 415 30.41 20.78 21.35
CA VAL A 415 29.03 20.29 21.20
C VAL A 415 28.85 19.63 19.83
N PHE A 416 29.42 20.21 18.77
CA PHE A 416 29.35 19.69 17.40
C PHE A 416 30.55 18.83 16.98
N SER A 417 31.27 18.23 17.93
CA SER A 417 32.44 17.41 17.61
C SER A 417 32.11 16.30 16.59
N GLY A 418 32.95 16.15 15.57
CA GLY A 418 32.79 15.18 14.48
C GLY A 418 31.68 15.50 13.47
N SER A 419 30.83 16.51 13.72
CA SER A 419 29.82 16.93 12.75
C SER A 419 30.44 17.69 11.58
N VAL A 420 29.86 17.51 10.40
CA VAL A 420 30.36 18.03 9.12
C VAL A 420 29.24 18.71 8.33
N SER A 421 29.60 19.72 7.55
CA SER A 421 28.66 20.49 6.73
C SER A 421 29.16 20.75 5.31
N SER A 422 28.22 20.74 4.37
CA SER A 422 28.41 21.23 2.99
C SER A 422 28.45 22.76 2.87
N GLN A 423 28.15 23.50 3.95
CA GLN A 423 28.03 24.96 3.98
C GLN A 423 29.09 25.59 4.88
N THR A 424 29.46 26.84 4.57
CA THR A 424 30.24 27.68 5.49
C THR A 424 29.30 28.40 6.45
N ASN A 425 29.76 28.76 7.66
CA ASN A 425 28.91 29.33 8.71
C ASN A 425 27.70 28.45 9.08
N SER A 426 27.85 27.13 9.03
CA SER A 426 26.79 26.14 9.25
C SER A 426 25.98 26.33 10.54
N VAL A 427 26.62 26.74 11.64
CA VAL A 427 25.99 26.88 12.95
C VAL A 427 25.96 28.34 13.39
N TYR A 428 24.79 28.83 13.81
CA TYR A 428 24.63 30.10 14.52
C TYR A 428 24.43 29.86 16.01
N ASN A 429 25.14 30.62 16.84
CA ASN A 429 24.98 30.58 18.28
C ASN A 429 24.65 31.97 18.83
N TYR A 430 23.60 32.07 19.63
CA TYR A 430 23.16 33.31 20.26
C TYR A 430 23.04 33.11 21.78
N TYR A 431 23.76 33.94 22.54
CA TYR A 431 23.77 33.94 23.99
C TYR A 431 23.11 35.23 24.50
N TYR A 432 22.08 35.07 25.31
CA TYR A 432 21.32 36.19 25.87
C TYR A 432 22.26 37.11 26.68
N TYR A 433 22.37 38.38 26.26
CA TYR A 433 23.18 39.48 26.81
C TYR A 433 24.68 39.55 26.52
N SER A 434 25.31 38.55 25.87
CA SER A 434 26.78 38.47 25.91
C SER A 434 27.46 38.31 24.56
N TYR A 435 26.89 37.55 23.63
CA TYR A 435 27.59 37.18 22.39
C TYR A 435 26.67 36.55 21.35
N SER A 436 26.86 36.92 20.09
CA SER A 436 26.35 36.18 18.93
C SER A 436 27.50 35.85 18.01
N GLY A 437 27.54 34.63 17.48
CA GLY A 437 28.60 34.20 16.59
C GLY A 437 28.16 33.10 15.63
N SER A 438 29.01 32.85 14.64
CA SER A 438 28.87 31.75 13.71
C SER A 438 30.05 30.79 13.81
N LEU A 439 29.79 29.53 13.54
CA LEU A 439 30.77 28.47 13.46
C LEU A 439 30.58 27.71 12.15
N SER A 440 31.66 27.53 11.40
CA SER A 440 31.73 26.53 10.33
C SER A 440 32.15 25.19 10.93
N LEU A 441 31.37 24.15 10.65
CA LEU A 441 31.73 22.77 10.97
C LEU A 441 32.84 22.26 10.04
N GLY A 442 33.33 21.05 10.29
CA GLY A 442 34.25 20.39 9.36
C GLY A 442 33.63 20.35 7.97
N ILE A 443 34.39 20.69 6.94
CA ILE A 443 33.87 20.66 5.57
C ILE A 443 33.61 19.20 5.22
N LEU A 444 32.38 18.93 4.79
CA LEU A 444 31.98 17.66 4.23
C LEU A 444 32.76 17.45 2.93
N SER A 445 33.93 16.81 3.04
CA SER A 445 34.77 16.42 1.90
C SER A 445 34.08 15.28 1.16
N TYR A 446 33.11 15.59 0.31
CA TYR A 446 32.58 14.61 -0.64
C TYR A 446 33.64 14.24 -1.68
N PRO A 447 33.76 12.96 -2.01
CA PRO A 447 33.85 12.53 -3.38
C PRO A 447 32.54 11.82 -3.72
N SER A 448 31.63 12.41 -4.50
CA SER A 448 30.78 11.60 -5.41
C SER A 448 29.79 12.37 -6.30
N PHE A 449 29.30 13.57 -5.94
CA PHE A 449 28.35 14.25 -6.82
C PHE A 449 28.36 15.78 -6.84
N GLU A 450 27.96 16.32 -7.97
CA GLU A 450 27.89 17.74 -8.32
C GLU A 450 26.42 18.16 -8.35
N ARG A 451 26.09 19.30 -7.75
CA ARG A 451 24.73 19.86 -7.79
C ARG A 451 24.76 21.23 -8.46
N LYS A 452 23.83 21.44 -9.39
CA LYS A 452 23.75 22.69 -10.17
C LYS A 452 22.33 23.21 -10.22
N PHE A 453 22.17 24.52 -10.06
CA PHE A 453 20.90 25.21 -10.23
C PHE A 453 20.88 25.96 -11.56
N ILE A 454 19.76 25.86 -12.26
CA ILE A 454 19.56 26.40 -13.61
C ILE A 454 18.42 27.40 -13.56
N SER A 455 18.66 28.65 -13.95
CA SER A 455 17.61 29.68 -13.98
C SER A 455 17.83 30.65 -15.14
N GLN A 456 16.75 31.01 -15.84
CA GLN A 456 16.81 31.96 -16.96
C GLN A 456 16.92 33.43 -16.52
N ASP A 457 16.59 33.75 -15.26
CA ASP A 457 16.42 35.13 -14.77
C ASP A 457 17.65 35.72 -14.01
N GLU A 458 18.86 35.25 -14.34
CA GLU A 458 20.17 35.89 -14.01
C GLU A 458 20.60 36.09 -12.54
N THR A 459 20.47 35.09 -11.64
CA THR A 459 21.23 35.09 -10.36
C THR A 459 21.77 33.72 -9.91
N GLN A 460 21.92 32.74 -10.81
CA GLN A 460 22.33 31.37 -10.47
C GLN A 460 23.47 30.84 -11.36
N ASP A 461 24.01 29.68 -11.00
CA ASP A 461 25.27 29.13 -11.54
C ASP A 461 25.21 28.77 -13.05
N TYR A 462 24.04 28.39 -13.58
CA TYR A 462 23.89 28.00 -14.99
C TYR A 462 22.61 28.54 -15.65
N ILE A 463 22.71 28.91 -16.93
CA ILE A 463 21.58 29.40 -17.75
C ILE A 463 20.84 28.30 -18.53
N SER A 464 21.44 27.10 -18.63
CA SER A 464 20.87 25.95 -19.36
C SER A 464 21.26 24.63 -18.70
N ILE A 465 20.43 23.61 -18.91
CA ILE A 465 20.64 22.23 -18.47
C ILE A 465 21.86 21.63 -19.18
N SER A 466 22.00 21.87 -20.49
CA SER A 466 23.17 21.46 -21.26
C SER A 466 24.47 22.00 -20.69
N ALA A 467 24.49 23.27 -20.28
CA ALA A 467 25.67 23.87 -19.67
C ALA A 467 25.95 23.26 -18.28
N ALA A 468 24.89 22.93 -17.52
CA ALA A 468 25.04 22.28 -16.23
C ALA A 468 25.59 20.85 -16.35
N ILE A 469 25.12 20.08 -17.33
CA ILE A 469 25.64 18.72 -17.61
C ILE A 469 27.14 18.78 -17.90
N GLY A 470 27.55 19.77 -18.69
CA GLY A 470 28.95 20.06 -19.00
C GLY A 470 29.58 19.01 -19.93
N ILE A 471 30.82 19.28 -20.32
CA ILE A 471 31.66 18.39 -21.15
C ILE A 471 32.60 17.52 -20.30
N ASP A 472 32.60 17.71 -18.97
CA ASP A 472 33.58 17.10 -18.09
C ASP A 472 33.31 15.61 -17.93
N ASN A 473 34.33 14.80 -18.26
CA ASN A 473 34.36 13.34 -18.11
C ASN A 473 34.57 12.92 -16.65
N THR A 474 33.82 13.51 -15.72
CA THR A 474 33.85 13.09 -14.32
C THR A 474 32.92 11.91 -14.13
N GLN A 475 33.39 10.85 -13.46
CA GLN A 475 32.50 9.78 -12.96
C GLN A 475 31.63 10.23 -11.78
N LEU A 476 31.59 11.53 -11.47
CA LEU A 476 30.73 12.09 -10.43
C LEU A 476 29.28 12.08 -10.90
N GLU A 477 28.37 11.83 -9.97
CA GLU A 477 26.95 12.00 -10.23
C GLU A 477 26.62 13.49 -10.36
N LEU A 478 25.53 13.82 -11.06
CA LEU A 478 25.06 15.18 -11.24
C LEU A 478 23.59 15.29 -10.84
N GLU A 479 23.26 16.34 -10.09
CA GLU A 479 21.89 16.76 -9.83
C GLU A 479 21.67 18.18 -10.39
N ALA A 480 20.94 18.28 -11.51
CA ALA A 480 20.56 19.51 -12.17
C ALA A 480 19.14 19.92 -11.76
N ARG A 481 18.99 21.07 -11.10
CA ARG A 481 17.70 21.59 -10.61
C ARG A 481 17.30 22.84 -11.37
N ILE A 482 16.12 22.82 -11.97
CA ILE A 482 15.60 23.94 -12.75
C ILE A 482 14.76 24.84 -11.83
N VAL A 483 15.16 26.10 -11.73
CA VAL A 483 14.49 27.14 -10.95
C VAL A 483 13.78 28.11 -11.90
N GLY A 484 12.46 28.16 -11.81
CA GLY A 484 11.57 28.89 -12.71
C GLY A 484 10.37 28.04 -13.14
N LEU A 485 9.28 28.67 -13.56
CA LEU A 485 8.06 27.97 -13.98
C LEU A 485 8.16 27.36 -15.38
N ILE A 486 8.98 27.95 -16.25
CA ILE A 486 9.10 27.57 -17.65
C ILE A 486 10.59 27.52 -17.99
N HIS A 487 11.00 26.44 -18.63
CA HIS A 487 12.32 26.29 -19.22
C HIS A 487 12.17 25.76 -20.64
N SER A 488 12.90 26.35 -21.58
CA SER A 488 12.84 25.96 -22.99
C SER A 488 14.25 25.60 -23.47
N GLU A 489 14.48 24.31 -23.71
CA GLU A 489 15.77 23.78 -24.14
C GLU A 489 15.63 22.35 -24.65
N GLN A 490 16.34 22.02 -25.74
CA GLN A 490 16.61 20.64 -26.11
C GLN A 490 17.85 20.13 -25.37
N ILE A 491 17.69 19.02 -24.65
CA ILE A 491 18.69 18.43 -23.77
C ILE A 491 19.24 17.17 -24.44
N ILE A 492 20.53 17.19 -24.77
CA ILE A 492 21.23 16.03 -25.35
C ILE A 492 22.25 15.53 -24.33
N ILE A 493 22.11 14.27 -23.92
CA ILE A 493 23.06 13.54 -23.05
C ILE A 493 23.75 12.49 -23.92
N GLY A 494 25.08 12.58 -24.03
CA GLY A 494 25.82 11.83 -25.04
C GLY A 494 27.33 12.02 -24.96
N GLU A 495 28.10 11.53 -25.95
CA GLU A 495 29.58 11.49 -25.93
C GLU A 495 30.22 12.86 -25.63
N ASN A 496 29.53 13.94 -26.00
CA ASN A 496 30.01 15.30 -25.79
C ASN A 496 29.47 15.95 -24.50
N LYS A 497 28.49 15.33 -23.82
CA LYS A 497 27.80 15.89 -22.65
C LYS A 497 27.33 14.79 -21.68
N GLY A 498 28.04 14.62 -20.57
CA GLY A 498 27.57 13.83 -19.43
C GLY A 498 27.58 12.30 -19.57
N TRP A 499 28.00 11.72 -20.70
CA TRP A 499 27.95 10.26 -20.91
C TRP A 499 28.70 9.42 -19.86
N MET A 500 29.82 9.92 -19.30
CA MET A 500 30.62 9.21 -18.29
C MET A 500 30.13 9.40 -16.85
N ARG A 501 29.11 10.23 -16.62
CA ARG A 501 28.62 10.45 -15.25
C ARG A 501 27.95 9.17 -14.75
N ASN A 502 28.23 8.79 -13.51
CA ASN A 502 27.63 7.60 -12.91
C ASN A 502 26.09 7.72 -12.83
N ARG A 503 25.61 8.96 -12.61
CA ARG A 503 24.19 9.28 -12.56
C ARG A 503 23.93 10.74 -12.96
N ILE A 504 22.86 10.99 -13.70
CA ILE A 504 22.35 12.34 -13.97
C ILE A 504 20.89 12.40 -13.52
N THR A 505 20.60 13.32 -12.61
CA THR A 505 19.26 13.61 -12.13
C THR A 505 18.86 15.02 -12.57
N ILE A 506 17.80 15.15 -13.35
CA ILE A 506 17.23 16.44 -13.79
C ILE A 506 15.88 16.63 -13.09
N ILE A 507 15.73 17.71 -12.34
CA ILE A 507 14.55 17.96 -11.49
C ILE A 507 13.97 19.34 -11.78
N GLY A 508 12.67 19.39 -12.06
CA GLY A 508 11.91 20.64 -12.00
C GLY A 508 11.72 21.07 -10.54
N ASP A 509 12.26 22.23 -10.16
CA ASP A 509 12.24 22.71 -8.76
C ASP A 509 11.55 24.09 -8.62
N GLU A 510 10.91 24.63 -9.66
CA GLU A 510 10.21 25.93 -9.69
C GLU A 510 10.86 27.02 -8.80
N ASN A 511 10.14 27.63 -7.84
CA ASN A 511 10.70 28.58 -6.88
C ASN A 511 11.18 27.86 -5.60
N ARG A 512 11.79 26.68 -5.78
CA ARG A 512 12.13 25.69 -4.74
C ARG A 512 10.92 25.14 -3.99
N THR A 513 9.76 25.22 -4.64
CA THR A 513 8.43 24.85 -4.16
C THR A 513 7.94 23.52 -4.73
N ARG A 514 8.74 22.88 -5.60
CA ARG A 514 8.41 21.63 -6.30
C ARG A 514 7.08 21.63 -7.06
N GLN A 515 6.62 22.78 -7.55
CA GLN A 515 5.64 22.71 -8.63
C GLN A 515 6.34 22.18 -9.89
N ARG A 516 5.58 21.46 -10.73
CA ARG A 516 6.10 20.96 -12.00
C ARG A 516 6.63 22.13 -12.81
N VAL A 517 7.84 21.98 -13.33
CA VAL A 517 8.40 22.97 -14.26
C VAL A 517 7.89 22.63 -15.66
N THR A 518 7.37 23.63 -16.37
CA THR A 518 7.03 23.45 -17.79
C THR A 518 8.33 23.35 -18.57
N LEU A 519 8.61 22.19 -19.16
CA LEU A 519 9.75 21.98 -20.04
C LEU A 519 9.26 21.91 -21.49
N SER A 520 9.91 22.70 -22.35
CA SER A 520 9.52 22.85 -23.76
C SER A 520 10.74 22.82 -24.67
N GLU A 521 10.56 22.43 -25.93
CA GLU A 521 11.53 22.74 -26.97
C GLU A 521 11.43 24.24 -27.32
N GLY A 522 12.29 24.77 -28.20
CA GLY A 522 12.22 26.15 -28.68
C GLY A 522 10.91 26.48 -29.42
N SER A 523 10.94 27.42 -30.36
CA SER A 523 9.70 27.93 -30.99
C SER A 523 8.77 26.81 -31.48
N GLU A 524 7.45 26.97 -31.31
CA GLU A 524 6.37 25.99 -31.60
C GLU A 524 6.33 25.42 -33.04
N ASN A 525 7.25 25.84 -33.91
CA ASN A 525 7.33 25.50 -35.33
C ASN A 525 8.44 24.49 -35.67
N GLU A 526 9.19 23.98 -34.69
CA GLU A 526 10.25 22.99 -34.93
C GLU A 526 9.66 21.56 -34.88
N GLY A 527 9.56 20.95 -36.07
CA GLY A 527 9.64 19.51 -36.40
C GLY A 527 8.76 18.43 -35.74
N GLU A 528 8.09 17.63 -36.57
CA GLU A 528 7.79 16.21 -36.26
C GLU A 528 9.12 15.44 -36.05
N ASN A 529 9.19 14.55 -35.04
CA ASN A 529 10.36 13.74 -34.62
C ASN A 529 11.47 14.45 -33.83
N GLN A 530 11.23 15.63 -33.28
CA GLN A 530 12.12 16.23 -32.29
C GLN A 530 11.71 15.80 -30.88
N TYR A 531 12.69 15.66 -29.97
CA TYR A 531 12.46 15.27 -28.58
C TYR A 531 13.16 16.27 -27.65
N ILE A 532 12.46 16.70 -26.61
CA ILE A 532 13.01 17.63 -25.61
C ILE A 532 14.25 17.03 -24.94
N ILE A 533 14.24 15.73 -24.62
CA ILE A 533 15.37 15.01 -24.02
C ILE A 533 15.79 13.86 -24.94
N LEU A 534 17.07 13.87 -25.34
CA LEU A 534 17.72 12.85 -26.14
C LEU A 534 18.85 12.22 -25.33
N ILE A 535 18.77 10.91 -25.11
CA ILE A 535 19.82 10.12 -24.45
C ILE A 535 20.47 9.23 -25.52
N GLU A 536 21.71 9.52 -25.88
CA GLU A 536 22.49 8.75 -26.87
C GLU A 536 22.90 7.38 -26.32
N ASP A 537 23.27 6.47 -27.23
CA ASP A 537 23.68 5.10 -26.91
C ASP A 537 25.00 5.03 -26.12
N SER A 538 25.83 6.07 -26.20
CA SER A 538 27.11 6.19 -25.50
C SER A 538 26.99 6.41 -23.98
N VAL A 539 25.79 6.75 -23.48
CA VAL A 539 25.58 7.09 -22.07
C VAL A 539 25.66 5.83 -21.20
N VAL A 540 26.52 5.82 -20.18
CA VAL A 540 26.73 4.65 -19.31
C VAL A 540 26.15 4.79 -17.90
N GLY A 541 25.62 5.97 -17.57
CA GLY A 541 25.09 6.29 -16.25
C GLY A 541 23.60 6.03 -16.07
N ASP A 542 23.15 6.12 -14.81
CA ASP A 542 21.71 6.13 -14.46
C ASP A 542 21.10 7.51 -14.75
N ILE A 543 19.95 7.57 -15.42
CA ILE A 543 19.28 8.83 -15.78
C ILE A 543 17.94 8.92 -15.07
N ILE A 544 17.72 10.00 -14.32
CA ILE A 544 16.49 10.26 -13.58
C ILE A 544 15.95 11.63 -13.98
N ILE A 545 14.69 11.68 -14.43
CA ILE A 545 14.00 12.90 -14.81
C ILE A 545 12.74 13.02 -13.96
N GLN A 546 12.58 14.14 -13.26
CA GLN A 546 11.53 14.29 -12.26
C GLN A 546 10.85 15.66 -12.27
N ASN A 547 9.54 15.65 -12.01
CA ASN A 547 8.72 16.84 -11.72
C ASN A 547 8.63 17.85 -12.88
N PHE A 548 8.37 17.34 -14.09
CA PHE A 548 8.17 18.16 -15.29
C PHE A 548 6.73 18.10 -15.80
N GLU A 549 6.30 19.18 -16.44
CA GLU A 549 5.09 19.23 -17.25
C GLU A 549 5.46 19.57 -18.69
N MET A 550 4.98 18.80 -19.66
CA MET A 550 5.14 19.12 -21.09
C MET A 550 3.82 19.72 -21.59
N GLN A 551 3.83 20.99 -21.97
CA GLN A 551 2.67 21.59 -22.63
C GLN A 551 2.43 20.97 -24.01
N ARG A 552 1.25 21.20 -24.57
CA ARG A 552 0.89 20.68 -25.90
C ARG A 552 1.85 21.22 -26.96
N GLN A 553 2.71 20.36 -27.49
CA GLN A 553 3.72 20.68 -28.51
C GLN A 553 3.72 19.63 -29.63
N ASN A 554 4.38 19.93 -30.75
CA ASN A 554 4.51 19.03 -31.91
C ASN A 554 5.70 18.05 -31.79
N CYS A 555 6.43 18.08 -30.67
CA CYS A 555 7.61 17.26 -30.39
C CYS A 555 7.32 16.21 -29.30
N GLY A 556 8.16 15.18 -29.21
CA GLY A 556 8.17 14.22 -28.11
C GLY A 556 8.91 14.76 -26.88
N PHE A 557 8.75 14.09 -25.74
CA PHE A 557 9.44 14.47 -24.49
C PHE A 557 10.80 13.79 -24.36
N LEU A 558 10.83 12.46 -24.47
CA LEU A 558 12.03 11.66 -24.22
C LEU A 558 12.26 10.63 -25.31
N LYS A 559 13.47 10.60 -25.86
CA LYS A 559 13.98 9.49 -26.66
C LYS A 559 15.27 8.96 -26.07
N ALA A 560 15.30 7.66 -25.80
CA ALA A 560 16.43 7.00 -25.16
C ALA A 560 17.01 5.84 -25.98
N GLU A 561 18.31 5.93 -26.25
CA GLU A 561 19.08 4.91 -26.98
C GLU A 561 20.11 4.19 -26.07
N GLY A 562 20.57 4.84 -24.98
CA GLY A 562 21.57 4.31 -24.04
C GLY A 562 21.15 4.37 -22.57
N GLY A 563 22.10 4.64 -21.68
CA GLY A 563 21.94 4.65 -20.22
C GLY A 563 22.11 3.27 -19.58
N LYS A 564 22.35 3.25 -18.26
CA LYS A 564 22.37 2.03 -17.44
C LYS A 564 20.98 1.69 -16.88
N SER A 565 20.24 2.73 -16.50
CA SER A 565 18.82 2.69 -16.19
C SER A 565 18.22 4.06 -16.44
N ILE A 566 16.93 4.12 -16.75
CA ILE A 566 16.22 5.38 -17.00
C ILE A 566 14.98 5.40 -16.13
N ALA A 567 14.70 6.52 -15.47
CA ALA A 567 13.51 6.71 -14.65
C ALA A 567 12.83 8.06 -14.92
N LEU A 568 11.51 8.03 -15.09
CA LEU A 568 10.63 9.20 -15.08
C LEU A 568 9.75 9.18 -13.84
N ARG A 569 9.70 10.31 -13.13
CA ARG A 569 8.96 10.41 -11.85
C ARG A 569 8.14 11.69 -11.77
N GLU A 570 6.87 11.56 -11.37
CA GLU A 570 6.01 12.70 -11.02
C GLU A 570 5.80 13.71 -12.17
N CYS A 571 5.95 13.27 -13.42
CA CYS A 571 5.82 14.12 -14.60
C CYS A 571 4.38 14.13 -15.16
N SER A 572 4.06 15.13 -15.96
CA SER A 572 2.79 15.20 -16.71
C SER A 572 3.02 15.59 -18.15
N PHE A 573 2.36 14.87 -19.06
CA PHE A 573 2.60 14.98 -20.49
C PHE A 573 1.29 15.18 -21.25
N PHE A 574 1.30 16.09 -22.22
CA PHE A 574 0.17 16.36 -23.09
C PHE A 574 0.51 16.01 -24.55
N GLY A 575 -0.23 15.07 -25.15
CA GLY A 575 -0.05 14.65 -26.55
C GLY A 575 0.51 13.23 -26.72
N GLY A 576 0.59 12.75 -27.96
CA GLY A 576 1.17 11.44 -28.30
C GLY A 576 2.65 11.53 -28.73
N ASP A 577 3.28 10.39 -28.99
CA ASP A 577 4.73 10.28 -29.26
C ASP A 577 5.60 10.85 -28.12
N THR A 578 5.09 10.77 -26.90
CA THR A 578 5.71 11.41 -25.75
C THR A 578 7.05 10.76 -25.43
N ILE A 579 7.12 9.44 -25.46
CA ILE A 579 8.30 8.69 -25.03
C ILE A 579 8.64 7.55 -25.99
N ILE A 580 9.90 7.51 -26.44
CA ILE A 580 10.51 6.38 -27.12
C ILE A 580 11.66 5.81 -26.28
N HIS A 581 11.54 4.54 -25.90
CA HIS A 581 12.59 3.78 -25.24
C HIS A 581 13.15 2.70 -26.17
N ASN A 582 14.34 2.94 -26.72
CA ASN A 582 15.04 2.05 -27.66
C ASN A 582 16.38 1.53 -27.11
N SER A 583 16.56 1.61 -25.79
CA SER A 583 17.74 1.11 -25.09
C SER A 583 17.50 -0.30 -24.52
N PRO A 584 18.50 -1.19 -24.48
CA PRO A 584 18.35 -2.54 -23.92
C PRO A 584 18.18 -2.56 -22.39
N VAL A 585 18.24 -1.40 -21.73
CA VAL A 585 18.16 -1.28 -20.27
C VAL A 585 16.73 -1.17 -19.75
N ARG A 586 16.61 -1.19 -18.42
CA ARG A 586 15.35 -1.01 -17.71
C ARG A 586 14.90 0.45 -17.74
N PHE A 587 13.63 0.66 -18.07
CA PHE A 587 12.97 1.95 -18.04
C PHE A 587 11.81 1.96 -17.05
N GLU A 588 11.89 2.84 -16.04
CA GLU A 588 10.91 2.98 -14.97
C GLU A 588 10.09 4.27 -15.16
N ILE A 589 8.76 4.18 -15.07
CA ILE A 589 7.84 5.33 -15.05
C ILE A 589 7.01 5.24 -13.77
N THR A 590 7.04 6.27 -12.93
CA THR A 590 6.33 6.25 -11.64
C THR A 590 5.58 7.55 -11.39
N LEU A 591 4.30 7.45 -11.00
CA LEU A 591 3.45 8.60 -10.66
C LEU A 591 3.37 9.65 -11.78
N CYS A 592 3.33 9.22 -13.04
CA CYS A 592 3.25 10.13 -14.19
C CYS A 592 1.83 10.20 -14.76
N ASP A 593 1.48 11.35 -15.32
CA ASP A 593 0.20 11.59 -15.99
C ASP A 593 0.41 11.74 -17.50
N PHE A 594 -0.30 10.96 -18.31
CA PHE A 594 -0.32 11.02 -19.76
C PHE A 594 -1.71 11.43 -20.25
N ILE A 595 -1.79 12.61 -20.85
CA ILE A 595 -3.05 13.27 -21.17
C ILE A 595 -3.13 13.47 -22.68
N GLY A 596 -4.11 12.82 -23.30
CA GLY A 596 -4.44 13.00 -24.70
C GLY A 596 -5.41 14.16 -24.93
N ASN A 597 -5.84 14.33 -26.19
CA ASN A 597 -6.90 15.26 -26.55
C ASN A 597 -8.02 14.49 -27.27
N SER A 598 -8.95 13.95 -26.49
CA SER A 598 -10.04 13.08 -26.99
C SER A 598 -11.01 13.77 -27.97
N GLN A 599 -10.92 15.09 -28.17
CA GLN A 599 -11.75 15.83 -29.13
C GLN A 599 -11.10 16.06 -30.50
N LEU A 600 -9.85 15.62 -30.72
CA LEU A 600 -9.09 15.83 -31.96
C LEU A 600 -8.38 14.54 -32.44
N SER A 601 -7.78 14.63 -33.64
CA SER A 601 -7.10 13.59 -34.43
C SER A 601 -6.38 12.50 -33.62
N GLU A 602 -6.36 11.28 -34.17
CA GLU A 602 -5.56 10.16 -33.68
C GLU A 602 -4.13 10.60 -33.36
N ILE A 603 -3.64 10.20 -32.20
CA ILE A 603 -2.28 10.46 -31.71
C ILE A 603 -1.46 9.18 -31.77
N ASN A 604 -0.14 9.35 -31.88
CA ASN A 604 0.81 8.26 -31.65
C ASN A 604 0.78 7.81 -30.18
N SER A 605 1.41 6.68 -29.91
CA SER A 605 1.43 6.11 -28.56
C SER A 605 2.06 7.04 -27.54
N PHE A 606 1.59 7.02 -26.29
CA PHE A 606 2.24 7.80 -25.22
C PHE A 606 3.65 7.25 -24.94
N VAL A 607 3.75 5.92 -24.81
CA VAL A 607 5.02 5.23 -24.55
C VAL A 607 5.24 4.13 -25.58
N SER A 608 6.37 4.19 -26.27
CA SER A 608 6.81 3.15 -27.20
C SER A 608 8.15 2.57 -26.74
N ALA A 609 8.15 1.32 -26.29
CA ALA A 609 9.35 0.57 -25.93
C ALA A 609 9.69 -0.45 -27.03
N THR A 610 10.87 -0.33 -27.62
CA THR A 610 11.36 -1.22 -28.69
C THR A 610 12.49 -2.14 -28.23
N LYS A 611 13.14 -1.86 -27.09
CA LYS A 611 14.17 -2.72 -26.48
C LYS A 611 14.05 -2.71 -24.95
N GLY A 612 14.77 -3.61 -24.31
CA GLY A 612 14.91 -3.64 -22.84
C GLY A 612 13.61 -4.02 -22.13
N THR A 613 13.46 -3.56 -20.90
CA THR A 613 12.27 -3.79 -20.07
C THR A 613 11.62 -2.46 -19.70
N ILE A 614 10.29 -2.46 -19.58
CA ILE A 614 9.53 -1.29 -19.14
C ILE A 614 8.68 -1.62 -17.91
N ASP A 615 8.81 -0.79 -16.88
CA ASP A 615 8.05 -0.90 -15.65
C ASP A 615 7.32 0.42 -15.37
N ILE A 616 5.99 0.36 -15.21
CA ILE A 616 5.14 1.52 -14.99
C ILE A 616 4.32 1.34 -13.71
N PHE A 617 4.46 2.29 -12.80
CA PHE A 617 3.86 2.25 -11.47
C PHE A 617 2.97 3.46 -11.23
N TYR A 618 1.76 3.23 -10.71
CA TYR A 618 0.87 4.27 -10.18
C TYR A 618 0.66 5.47 -11.12
N SER A 619 0.66 5.23 -12.43
CA SER A 619 0.58 6.26 -13.47
C SER A 619 -0.79 6.26 -14.13
N THR A 620 -1.18 7.41 -14.68
CA THR A 620 -2.51 7.64 -15.28
C THR A 620 -2.38 7.90 -16.77
N PHE A 621 -3.17 7.20 -17.57
CA PHE A 621 -3.29 7.39 -19.02
C PHE A 621 -4.74 7.78 -19.35
N TYR A 622 -4.93 9.01 -19.79
CA TYR A 622 -6.23 9.64 -19.89
C TYR A 622 -6.48 10.27 -21.27
N GLN A 623 -7.66 10.03 -21.83
CA GLN A 623 -8.14 10.73 -23.05
C GLN A 623 -7.24 10.63 -24.30
N GLY A 624 -6.41 9.59 -24.42
CA GLY A 624 -5.70 9.29 -25.66
C GLY A 624 -6.65 8.80 -26.75
N SER A 625 -6.35 9.09 -28.03
CA SER A 625 -7.12 8.65 -29.19
C SER A 625 -6.21 7.90 -30.15
N PHE A 626 -6.38 6.59 -30.29
CA PHE A 626 -5.43 5.71 -30.99
C PHE A 626 -6.12 4.92 -32.10
N SER A 627 -5.41 4.62 -33.20
CA SER A 627 -5.90 3.69 -34.23
C SER A 627 -4.74 2.95 -34.90
N GLY A 628 -5.03 1.79 -35.49
CA GLY A 628 -4.04 1.00 -36.20
C GLY A 628 -3.30 0.00 -35.31
N GLN A 629 -2.57 -0.91 -35.96
CA GLN A 629 -1.77 -1.92 -35.28
C GLN A 629 -0.51 -1.28 -34.67
N GLY A 630 -0.21 -1.58 -33.41
CA GLY A 630 0.98 -1.05 -32.75
C GLY A 630 0.82 0.39 -32.22
N SER A 631 -0.41 0.88 -32.08
CA SER A 631 -0.70 2.14 -31.38
C SER A 631 -1.44 1.88 -30.06
N GLY A 632 -1.22 2.75 -29.08
CA GLY A 632 -1.79 2.59 -27.76
C GLY A 632 -1.28 3.53 -26.69
N CYS A 633 -1.70 3.34 -25.44
CA CYS A 633 -1.08 4.08 -24.34
C CYS A 633 0.37 3.61 -24.14
N VAL A 634 0.56 2.29 -24.04
CA VAL A 634 1.87 1.65 -23.86
C VAL A 634 2.05 0.57 -24.92
N VAL A 635 3.09 0.70 -25.74
CA VAL A 635 3.39 -0.25 -26.83
C VAL A 635 4.78 -0.84 -26.64
N CYS A 636 4.84 -2.16 -26.49
CA CYS A 636 6.07 -2.95 -26.44
C CYS A 636 6.25 -3.72 -27.74
N SER A 637 7.32 -3.45 -28.47
CA SER A 637 7.57 -4.00 -29.81
C SER A 637 9.04 -4.39 -30.00
N GLN A 638 9.39 -4.88 -31.20
CA GLN A 638 10.75 -5.23 -31.60
C GLN A 638 11.48 -6.15 -30.59
N GLN A 639 12.50 -5.69 -29.88
CA GLN A 639 13.33 -6.46 -28.92
C GLN A 639 12.97 -6.19 -27.46
N CYS A 640 11.83 -5.55 -27.16
CA CYS A 640 11.35 -5.38 -25.79
C CYS A 640 11.12 -6.75 -25.15
N SER A 641 11.74 -7.01 -24.00
CA SER A 641 11.79 -8.32 -23.35
C SER A 641 10.81 -8.51 -22.21
N ALA A 642 10.36 -7.44 -21.55
CA ALA A 642 9.32 -7.50 -20.52
C ALA A 642 8.54 -6.19 -20.38
N CYS A 643 7.30 -6.29 -19.93
CA CYS A 643 6.43 -5.16 -19.60
C CYS A 643 5.72 -5.42 -18.26
N LEU A 644 5.97 -4.56 -17.28
CA LEU A 644 5.33 -4.57 -15.97
C LEU A 644 4.50 -3.30 -15.79
N ILE A 645 3.22 -3.45 -15.50
CA ILE A 645 2.28 -2.37 -15.18
C ILE A 645 1.70 -2.66 -13.80
N ASP A 646 1.81 -1.74 -12.86
CA ASP A 646 1.34 -1.94 -11.48
C ASP A 646 0.58 -0.71 -10.96
N GLY A 647 -0.67 -0.92 -10.53
CA GLY A 647 -1.51 0.10 -9.92
C GLY A 647 -1.82 1.31 -10.81
N CYS A 648 -1.81 1.12 -12.13
CA CYS A 648 -2.02 2.19 -13.11
C CYS A 648 -3.49 2.38 -13.50
N GLN A 649 -3.84 3.52 -14.08
CA GLN A 649 -5.20 3.84 -14.51
C GLN A 649 -5.23 4.19 -16.00
N PHE A 650 -6.07 3.50 -16.78
CA PHE A 650 -6.29 3.74 -18.20
C PHE A 650 -7.75 4.14 -18.40
N LEU A 651 -7.99 5.44 -18.40
CA LEU A 651 -9.34 6.01 -18.27
C LEU A 651 -9.71 6.79 -19.54
N HIS A 652 -10.89 6.52 -20.08
CA HIS A 652 -11.50 7.34 -21.13
C HIS A 652 -10.65 7.47 -22.41
N ASN A 653 -9.91 6.42 -22.78
CA ASN A 653 -9.10 6.38 -24.00
C ASN A 653 -9.94 5.91 -25.19
N ILE A 654 -9.95 6.66 -26.28
CA ILE A 654 -10.62 6.31 -27.54
C ILE A 654 -9.72 5.32 -28.28
N LEU A 655 -10.05 4.04 -28.15
CA LEU A 655 -9.31 2.94 -28.76
C LEU A 655 -9.98 2.54 -30.09
N GLY A 656 -9.41 3.02 -31.19
CA GLY A 656 -9.80 2.69 -32.56
C GLY A 656 -9.40 1.28 -32.99
N ALA A 657 -9.81 0.88 -34.19
CA ALA A 657 -9.60 -0.48 -34.67
C ALA A 657 -8.10 -0.84 -34.73
N GLY A 658 -7.74 -1.96 -34.11
CA GLY A 658 -6.36 -2.48 -34.06
C GLY A 658 -5.47 -1.91 -32.95
N SER A 659 -5.87 -0.82 -32.30
CA SER A 659 -5.14 -0.19 -31.20
C SER A 659 -5.44 -0.85 -29.85
N SER A 660 -4.58 -0.62 -28.84
CA SER A 660 -4.85 -1.08 -27.48
C SER A 660 -4.36 -0.11 -26.40
N ALA A 661 -4.93 -0.12 -25.18
CA ALA A 661 -4.32 0.65 -24.08
C ALA A 661 -2.91 0.11 -23.77
N ILE A 662 -2.76 -1.21 -23.66
CA ILE A 662 -1.47 -1.91 -23.61
C ILE A 662 -1.37 -2.83 -24.83
N ALA A 663 -0.32 -2.66 -25.63
CA ALA A 663 -0.04 -3.51 -26.78
C ALA A 663 1.37 -4.14 -26.67
N VAL A 664 1.43 -5.45 -26.50
CA VAL A 664 2.68 -6.23 -26.66
C VAL A 664 2.63 -6.92 -28.02
N THR A 665 3.40 -6.40 -28.97
CA THR A 665 3.37 -6.83 -30.38
C THR A 665 4.64 -7.57 -30.81
N THR A 666 5.45 -8.03 -29.85
CA THR A 666 6.67 -8.80 -30.13
C THR A 666 6.69 -10.11 -29.35
N LEU A 667 7.19 -11.17 -30.01
CA LEU A 667 7.46 -12.48 -29.40
C LEU A 667 8.70 -12.47 -28.50
N ASN A 668 9.53 -11.41 -28.57
CA ASN A 668 10.68 -11.25 -27.68
C ASN A 668 10.27 -10.89 -26.25
N CYS A 669 9.03 -10.43 -26.05
CA CYS A 669 8.51 -10.13 -24.73
C CYS A 669 8.19 -11.43 -24.02
N LEU A 670 9.04 -11.79 -23.05
CA LEU A 670 8.93 -13.02 -22.29
C LEU A 670 7.82 -12.94 -21.23
N GLN A 671 7.51 -11.71 -20.78
CA GLN A 671 6.54 -11.48 -19.71
C GLN A 671 5.80 -10.15 -19.87
N LEU A 672 4.47 -10.23 -19.88
CA LEU A 672 3.56 -9.13 -19.60
C LEU A 672 2.98 -9.37 -18.21
N SER A 673 3.23 -8.44 -17.28
CA SER A 673 2.61 -8.44 -15.95
C SER A 673 1.77 -7.18 -15.79
N VAL A 674 0.46 -7.33 -15.63
CA VAL A 674 -0.45 -6.23 -15.29
C VAL A 674 -1.02 -6.52 -13.92
N GLN A 675 -0.43 -5.93 -12.90
CA GLN A 675 -0.74 -6.23 -11.52
C GLN A 675 -1.28 -5.00 -10.80
N GLY A 676 -1.73 -5.24 -9.59
CA GLY A 676 -2.12 -4.21 -8.65
C GLY A 676 -2.17 -4.87 -7.29
N ASN A 677 -2.77 -4.17 -6.35
CA ASN A 677 -3.11 -4.76 -5.07
C ASN A 677 -4.52 -4.34 -4.67
N SER A 678 -5.01 -4.87 -3.55
CA SER A 678 -6.34 -4.54 -3.03
C SER A 678 -6.62 -3.03 -2.87
N PHE A 679 -5.59 -2.18 -2.77
CA PHE A 679 -5.71 -0.73 -2.58
C PHE A 679 -5.45 0.09 -3.82
N SER A 680 -4.58 -0.42 -4.69
CA SER A 680 -4.17 0.24 -5.92
C SER A 680 -4.31 -0.77 -7.04
N ARG A 681 -5.57 -1.05 -7.37
CA ARG A 681 -5.92 -1.92 -8.48
C ARG A 681 -5.55 -1.21 -9.78
N THR A 682 -5.10 -1.97 -10.77
CA THR A 682 -4.99 -1.41 -12.12
C THR A 682 -6.40 -1.30 -12.70
N VAL A 683 -6.74 -0.17 -13.30
CA VAL A 683 -8.11 0.11 -13.76
C VAL A 683 -8.12 0.42 -15.26
N PHE A 684 -9.03 -0.24 -15.98
CA PHE A 684 -9.39 0.08 -17.35
C PHE A 684 -10.87 0.46 -17.40
N SER A 685 -11.17 1.66 -17.89
CA SER A 685 -12.56 2.13 -18.04
C SER A 685 -12.71 3.10 -19.22
N ASP A 686 -13.96 3.28 -19.66
CA ASP A 686 -14.32 4.19 -20.76
C ASP A 686 -15.62 4.97 -20.50
N PHE A 687 -16.03 5.84 -21.44
CA PHE A 687 -17.21 6.73 -21.39
C PHE A 687 -18.58 6.02 -21.38
N GLY A 688 -18.64 4.71 -21.11
CA GLY A 688 -19.88 3.95 -21.08
C GLY A 688 -20.45 3.59 -22.45
N ILE A 689 -21.77 3.36 -22.50
CA ILE A 689 -22.45 2.60 -23.58
C ILE A 689 -22.51 3.34 -24.92
N ASN A 690 -22.36 4.66 -24.93
CA ASN A 690 -22.66 5.47 -26.11
C ASN A 690 -21.52 5.53 -27.14
N ASN A 691 -20.29 5.21 -26.76
CA ASN A 691 -19.11 5.28 -27.62
C ASN A 691 -18.36 3.95 -27.59
N PRO A 692 -18.71 2.97 -28.44
CA PRO A 692 -18.07 1.68 -28.39
C PRO A 692 -16.61 1.72 -28.87
N ILE A 693 -15.74 1.13 -28.07
CA ILE A 693 -14.33 0.87 -28.35
C ILE A 693 -14.19 -0.09 -29.52
N LYS A 694 -13.35 0.25 -30.51
CA LYS A 694 -13.02 -0.63 -31.64
C LYS A 694 -11.73 -1.44 -31.42
N GLY A 695 -10.89 -1.00 -30.49
CA GLY A 695 -9.62 -1.62 -30.09
C GLY A 695 -9.72 -2.47 -28.83
N HIS A 696 -8.61 -2.63 -28.10
CA HIS A 696 -8.55 -3.50 -26.92
C HIS A 696 -8.04 -2.77 -25.67
N PHE A 697 -8.42 -3.17 -24.47
CA PHE A 697 -7.67 -2.66 -23.30
C PHE A 697 -6.27 -3.26 -23.29
N ILE A 698 -6.17 -4.58 -23.37
CA ILE A 698 -4.90 -5.30 -23.42
C ILE A 698 -4.86 -6.14 -24.69
N ARG A 699 -3.78 -6.03 -25.45
CA ARG A 699 -3.43 -6.99 -26.49
C ARG A 699 -2.02 -7.50 -26.29
N SER A 700 -1.84 -8.81 -26.33
CA SER A 700 -0.52 -9.41 -26.11
C SER A 700 -0.27 -10.64 -26.98
N ILE A 701 1.00 -10.80 -27.37
CA ILE A 701 1.56 -12.03 -27.96
C ILE A 701 2.70 -12.61 -27.08
N SER A 702 2.84 -12.12 -25.85
CA SER A 702 3.87 -12.54 -24.87
C SER A 702 3.77 -14.02 -24.51
N SER A 703 4.90 -14.65 -24.22
CA SER A 703 4.95 -16.04 -23.71
C SER A 703 4.45 -16.19 -22.27
N LYS A 704 4.43 -15.12 -21.47
CA LYS A 704 3.84 -15.17 -20.13
C LYS A 704 2.97 -13.96 -19.92
N ILE A 705 1.73 -14.18 -19.50
CA ILE A 705 0.73 -13.15 -19.24
C ILE A 705 0.22 -13.36 -17.82
N ASN A 706 0.59 -12.47 -16.91
CA ASN A 706 0.08 -12.45 -15.55
C ASN A 706 -0.73 -11.17 -15.34
N ILE A 707 -2.02 -11.32 -15.07
CA ILE A 707 -2.90 -10.18 -14.78
C ILE A 707 -3.49 -10.40 -13.40
N SER A 708 -3.26 -9.47 -12.47
CA SER A 708 -3.77 -9.58 -11.12
C SER A 708 -4.33 -8.27 -10.57
N HIS A 709 -5.31 -8.37 -9.67
CA HIS A 709 -5.95 -7.23 -9.00
C HIS A 709 -6.29 -6.08 -9.98
N THR A 710 -6.89 -6.42 -11.11
CA THR A 710 -7.19 -5.50 -12.21
C THR A 710 -8.70 -5.40 -12.42
N ASP A 711 -9.19 -4.18 -12.64
CA ASP A 711 -10.60 -3.88 -12.91
C ASP A 711 -10.80 -3.47 -14.36
N PHE A 712 -11.68 -4.19 -15.05
CA PHE A 712 -12.17 -3.86 -16.39
C PHE A 712 -13.64 -3.48 -16.26
N THR A 713 -13.96 -2.20 -16.42
CA THR A 713 -15.28 -1.67 -16.04
C THR A 713 -15.92 -0.80 -17.12
N ASP A 714 -17.25 -0.91 -17.22
CA ASP A 714 -18.13 0.06 -17.89
C ASP A 714 -17.75 0.45 -19.33
N ALA A 715 -17.35 -0.54 -20.14
CA ALA A 715 -16.98 -0.35 -21.54
C ALA A 715 -17.89 -1.12 -22.51
N SER A 716 -18.11 -0.53 -23.69
CA SER A 716 -18.77 -1.22 -24.81
C SER A 716 -17.76 -1.41 -25.94
N PHE A 717 -17.75 -2.60 -26.56
CA PHE A 717 -16.84 -2.96 -27.64
C PHE A 717 -17.57 -3.17 -28.96
N ALA A 718 -16.95 -2.79 -30.07
CA ALA A 718 -17.39 -3.00 -31.44
C ALA A 718 -16.20 -3.40 -32.34
N CYS A 719 -16.46 -3.74 -33.60
CA CYS A 719 -15.42 -3.99 -34.62
C CYS A 719 -14.34 -5.04 -34.25
N GLY A 720 -14.63 -5.92 -33.29
CA GLY A 720 -13.68 -6.93 -32.80
C GLY A 720 -12.79 -6.48 -31.64
N GLY A 721 -13.11 -5.38 -30.96
CA GLY A 721 -12.49 -4.98 -29.71
C GLY A 721 -12.86 -5.87 -28.53
N ASN A 722 -12.00 -5.94 -27.52
CA ASN A 722 -12.18 -6.74 -26.29
C ASN A 722 -11.45 -6.10 -25.11
N ALA A 723 -11.81 -6.44 -23.87
CA ALA A 723 -10.97 -6.04 -22.74
C ALA A 723 -9.57 -6.69 -22.84
N ILE A 724 -9.48 -8.00 -23.10
CA ILE A 724 -8.21 -8.69 -23.28
C ILE A 724 -8.24 -9.47 -24.59
N LYS A 725 -7.22 -9.28 -25.42
CA LYS A 725 -6.95 -10.08 -26.61
C LYS A 725 -5.57 -10.72 -26.53
N ILE A 726 -5.51 -12.03 -26.73
CA ILE A 726 -4.27 -12.81 -26.71
C ILE A 726 -4.14 -13.51 -28.06
N ASP A 727 -3.12 -13.15 -28.83
CA ASP A 727 -2.79 -13.78 -30.11
C ASP A 727 -1.51 -14.60 -29.93
N GLU A 728 -1.63 -15.77 -29.31
CA GLU A 728 -0.47 -16.58 -28.90
C GLU A 728 0.12 -17.36 -30.07
N GLN A 729 1.41 -17.18 -30.34
CA GLN A 729 2.17 -17.98 -31.31
C GLN A 729 3.11 -19.01 -30.66
N LEU A 730 3.60 -18.72 -29.45
CA LEU A 730 4.51 -19.56 -28.67
C LEU A 730 3.80 -20.03 -27.39
N PRO A 731 4.10 -21.23 -26.85
CA PRO A 731 3.45 -21.72 -25.65
C PRO A 731 3.48 -20.70 -24.52
N SER A 732 2.28 -20.30 -24.06
CA SER A 732 2.13 -19.29 -23.04
C SER A 732 1.47 -19.77 -21.74
N GLU A 733 1.92 -19.19 -20.63
CA GLU A 733 1.24 -19.25 -19.34
C GLU A 733 0.33 -18.02 -19.19
N ILE A 734 -0.97 -18.25 -19.06
CA ILE A 734 -1.96 -17.17 -18.90
C ILE A 734 -2.57 -17.29 -17.52
N THR A 735 -2.27 -16.33 -16.63
CA THR A 735 -2.81 -16.30 -15.27
C THR A 735 -3.61 -15.02 -15.05
N LEU A 736 -4.86 -15.18 -14.60
CA LEU A 736 -5.72 -14.09 -14.15
C LEU A 736 -6.10 -14.32 -12.69
N LEU A 737 -5.70 -13.41 -11.80
CA LEU A 737 -5.90 -13.52 -10.35
C LEU A 737 -6.66 -12.31 -9.80
N LYS A 738 -7.80 -12.50 -9.13
CA LYS A 738 -8.55 -11.42 -8.48
C LYS A 738 -8.91 -10.26 -9.44
N CYS A 739 -9.23 -10.59 -10.69
CA CYS A 739 -9.60 -9.63 -11.72
C CYS A 739 -11.12 -9.46 -11.78
N ASN A 740 -11.58 -8.23 -11.96
CA ASN A 740 -13.01 -7.92 -12.06
C ASN A 740 -13.34 -7.47 -13.48
N PHE A 741 -14.32 -8.13 -14.09
CA PHE A 741 -14.89 -7.79 -15.39
C PHE A 741 -16.35 -7.40 -15.16
N ILE A 742 -16.63 -6.10 -15.10
CA ILE A 742 -17.94 -5.60 -14.68
C ILE A 742 -18.54 -4.69 -15.76
N GLY A 743 -19.74 -5.05 -16.24
CA GLY A 743 -20.52 -4.17 -17.11
C GLY A 743 -19.98 -4.05 -18.54
N LEU A 744 -19.18 -5.01 -19.01
CA LEU A 744 -18.65 -5.01 -20.37
C LEU A 744 -19.72 -5.46 -21.37
N ARG A 745 -19.83 -4.77 -22.52
CA ARG A 745 -20.89 -5.06 -23.51
C ARG A 745 -20.35 -5.14 -24.93
N GLY A 746 -20.85 -6.09 -25.71
CA GLY A 746 -20.57 -6.19 -27.14
C GLY A 746 -21.68 -5.52 -27.97
N ILE A 747 -21.30 -4.74 -28.97
CA ILE A 747 -22.21 -4.16 -29.95
C ILE A 747 -21.93 -4.83 -31.31
N ASN A 748 -22.98 -5.42 -31.90
CA ASN A 748 -22.99 -6.15 -33.18
C ASN A 748 -22.48 -7.62 -33.11
N ASN A 749 -23.41 -8.54 -32.80
CA ASN A 749 -23.55 -9.99 -33.11
C ASN A 749 -22.37 -10.95 -33.28
N ARG A 750 -21.10 -10.60 -33.04
CA ARG A 750 -20.00 -11.51 -33.33
C ARG A 750 -18.80 -11.20 -32.46
N ARG A 751 -18.64 -11.83 -31.28
CA ARG A 751 -17.36 -12.13 -30.58
C ARG A 751 -17.43 -11.96 -29.06
N SER A 752 -16.36 -12.42 -28.41
CA SER A 752 -16.11 -12.25 -26.98
C SER A 752 -15.86 -10.80 -26.60
N ILE A 753 -16.13 -10.44 -25.35
CA ILE A 753 -16.04 -9.05 -24.88
C ILE A 753 -15.05 -8.87 -23.74
N CYS A 754 -14.91 -9.86 -22.85
CA CYS A 754 -13.93 -9.80 -21.77
C CYS A 754 -12.59 -10.34 -22.26
N ILE A 755 -12.55 -11.59 -22.73
CA ILE A 755 -11.29 -12.25 -23.08
C ILE A 755 -11.44 -13.01 -24.39
N GLN A 756 -10.66 -12.63 -25.40
CA GLN A 756 -10.50 -13.40 -26.63
C GLN A 756 -9.06 -13.93 -26.71
N ALA A 757 -8.89 -15.24 -26.59
CA ALA A 757 -7.60 -15.89 -26.77
C ALA A 757 -7.61 -16.77 -28.03
N SER A 758 -6.62 -16.58 -28.88
CA SER A 758 -6.32 -17.43 -30.04
C SER A 758 -4.97 -18.10 -29.78
N LEU A 759 -5.02 -19.40 -29.49
CA LEU A 759 -3.89 -20.21 -29.08
C LEU A 759 -3.31 -20.95 -30.29
N SER A 760 -1.98 -21.02 -30.34
CA SER A 760 -1.25 -21.83 -31.34
C SER A 760 -1.63 -23.31 -31.26
N SER A 761 -1.80 -23.98 -32.41
CA SER A 761 -2.07 -25.41 -32.52
C SER A 761 -0.91 -26.32 -32.11
N LEU A 762 0.29 -25.77 -31.86
CA LEU A 762 1.50 -26.56 -31.62
C LEU A 762 1.54 -27.26 -30.25
N ASN A 763 0.66 -26.93 -29.32
CA ASN A 763 0.63 -27.55 -28.00
C ASN A 763 -0.81 -27.60 -27.46
N GLY A 764 -1.15 -28.64 -26.70
CA GLY A 764 -2.38 -28.68 -25.91
C GLY A 764 -2.34 -27.67 -24.75
N PHE A 765 -3.51 -27.37 -24.18
CA PHE A 765 -3.63 -26.49 -23.02
C PHE A 765 -4.56 -27.07 -21.96
N LYS A 766 -4.28 -26.70 -20.70
CA LYS A 766 -5.12 -26.94 -19.53
C LYS A 766 -5.83 -25.65 -19.18
N PHE A 767 -7.15 -25.69 -19.02
CA PHE A 767 -7.92 -24.56 -18.50
C PHE A 767 -8.38 -24.87 -17.08
N ASN A 768 -7.98 -24.02 -16.13
CA ASN A 768 -8.35 -24.09 -14.72
C ASN A 768 -9.07 -22.80 -14.34
N CYS A 769 -10.25 -22.93 -13.74
CA CYS A 769 -11.02 -21.81 -13.23
C CYS A 769 -11.42 -22.14 -11.79
N HIS A 770 -10.82 -21.42 -10.83
CA HIS A 770 -10.98 -21.66 -9.40
C HIS A 770 -11.58 -20.44 -8.70
N ASN A 771 -12.64 -20.66 -7.93
CA ASN A 771 -13.31 -19.64 -7.13
C ASN A 771 -13.67 -18.36 -7.91
N CYS A 772 -14.04 -18.50 -9.18
CA CYS A 772 -14.48 -17.37 -10.00
C CYS A 772 -16.01 -17.30 -10.01
N SER A 773 -16.57 -16.09 -9.98
CA SER A 773 -18.01 -15.86 -10.03
C SER A 773 -18.44 -15.35 -11.40
N PHE A 774 -19.55 -15.88 -11.92
CA PHE A 774 -20.15 -15.46 -13.18
C PHE A 774 -21.60 -15.10 -12.93
N SER A 775 -21.90 -13.80 -12.86
CA SER A 775 -23.24 -13.29 -12.56
C SER A 775 -23.73 -12.37 -13.67
N GLU A 776 -25.00 -12.52 -14.06
CA GLU A 776 -25.63 -11.64 -15.06
C GLU A 776 -24.84 -11.55 -16.39
N CYS A 777 -24.15 -12.63 -16.76
CA CYS A 777 -23.51 -12.77 -18.06
C CYS A 777 -24.56 -13.18 -19.09
N SER A 778 -24.98 -12.24 -19.92
CA SER A 778 -26.02 -12.46 -20.93
C SER A 778 -25.44 -12.51 -22.34
N PHE A 779 -26.19 -13.08 -23.28
CA PHE A 779 -25.83 -13.11 -24.68
C PHE A 779 -26.95 -12.52 -25.54
N SER A 780 -26.58 -11.93 -26.69
CA SER A 780 -27.51 -11.22 -27.58
C SER A 780 -27.40 -11.62 -29.06
N GLY A 781 -26.61 -12.64 -29.39
CA GLY A 781 -26.35 -13.05 -30.77
C GLY A 781 -27.49 -13.82 -31.45
N THR A 782 -27.68 -13.59 -32.75
CA THR A 782 -28.69 -14.28 -33.59
C THR A 782 -28.09 -15.30 -34.59
N GLU A 783 -26.76 -15.53 -34.60
CA GLU A 783 -26.04 -16.42 -35.54
C GLU A 783 -25.20 -17.49 -34.80
N GLN A 784 -24.86 -18.61 -35.46
CA GLN A 784 -24.02 -19.74 -34.96
C GLN A 784 -22.54 -19.37 -34.72
N VAL A 785 -22.25 -18.33 -33.94
CA VAL A 785 -20.87 -17.89 -33.67
C VAL A 785 -20.60 -17.87 -32.15
N ILE A 786 -19.42 -18.37 -31.75
CA ILE A 786 -18.96 -18.39 -30.36
C ILE A 786 -18.54 -16.97 -29.96
N GLY A 787 -19.24 -16.37 -29.01
CA GLY A 787 -19.12 -14.94 -28.66
C GLY A 787 -19.49 -14.68 -27.21
N ASN A 788 -18.94 -15.51 -26.33
CA ASN A 788 -19.24 -15.55 -24.89
C ASN A 788 -18.40 -14.50 -24.15
N SER A 789 -18.65 -14.23 -22.87
CA SER A 789 -17.83 -13.27 -22.11
C SER A 789 -16.33 -13.60 -22.21
N ILE A 790 -15.98 -14.89 -22.22
CA ILE A 790 -14.65 -15.42 -22.51
C ILE A 790 -14.74 -16.35 -23.72
N THR A 791 -13.87 -16.19 -24.70
CA THR A 791 -13.70 -17.14 -25.83
C THR A 791 -12.24 -17.54 -25.97
N ILE A 792 -12.00 -18.84 -25.91
CA ILE A 792 -10.69 -19.44 -26.16
C ILE A 792 -10.81 -20.27 -27.43
N SER A 793 -9.93 -20.00 -28.39
CA SER A 793 -9.89 -20.65 -29.69
C SER A 793 -8.53 -21.29 -29.94
N SER A 794 -8.53 -22.50 -30.50
CA SER A 794 -7.31 -23.19 -30.94
C SER A 794 -7.59 -23.94 -32.24
N GLN A 795 -6.66 -23.85 -33.19
CA GLN A 795 -6.66 -24.69 -34.39
C GLN A 795 -6.31 -26.15 -34.04
N GLU A 796 -6.56 -27.08 -34.97
CA GLU A 796 -6.31 -28.52 -34.83
C GLU A 796 -4.87 -28.81 -34.38
N SER A 797 -4.72 -29.37 -33.17
CA SER A 797 -3.44 -29.79 -32.60
C SER A 797 -3.19 -31.27 -32.90
N LEU A 798 -1.98 -31.60 -33.34
CA LEU A 798 -1.49 -32.97 -33.53
C LEU A 798 -0.66 -33.48 -32.33
N VAL A 799 -0.53 -32.68 -31.27
CA VAL A 799 0.39 -32.94 -30.14
C VAL A 799 -0.38 -33.45 -28.92
N LEU A 800 0.10 -34.57 -28.34
CA LEU A 800 -0.50 -35.26 -27.19
C LEU A 800 -0.16 -34.64 -25.83
N ASP A 801 0.91 -33.84 -25.75
CA ASP A 801 1.40 -33.28 -24.48
C ASP A 801 0.77 -31.92 -24.17
N VAL A 802 0.19 -31.80 -22.96
CA VAL A 802 -0.35 -30.56 -22.41
C VAL A 802 0.80 -29.77 -21.79
N ASN A 803 1.29 -28.76 -22.51
CA ASN A 803 2.43 -27.93 -22.08
C ASN A 803 2.03 -26.50 -21.70
N ARG A 804 0.72 -26.21 -21.55
CA ARG A 804 0.22 -24.85 -21.26
C ARG A 804 -0.86 -24.86 -20.20
N GLU A 805 -0.87 -23.82 -19.37
CA GLU A 805 -1.92 -23.59 -18.37
C GLU A 805 -2.54 -22.21 -18.52
N ILE A 806 -3.87 -22.19 -18.58
CA ILE A 806 -4.70 -21.00 -18.47
C ILE A 806 -5.41 -21.08 -17.13
N LEU A 807 -5.01 -20.22 -16.18
CA LEU A 807 -5.50 -20.23 -14.81
C LEU A 807 -6.27 -18.96 -14.49
N PHE A 808 -7.55 -19.10 -14.17
CA PHE A 808 -8.37 -18.03 -13.60
C PHE A 808 -8.62 -18.34 -12.13
N GLN A 809 -8.32 -17.40 -11.24
CA GLN A 809 -8.47 -17.59 -9.81
C GLN A 809 -9.11 -16.34 -9.15
N TYR A 810 -10.16 -16.53 -8.37
CA TYR A 810 -10.86 -15.45 -7.66
C TYR A 810 -11.33 -14.28 -8.55
N CYS A 811 -11.65 -14.54 -9.81
CA CYS A 811 -12.09 -13.50 -10.74
C CYS A 811 -13.62 -13.32 -10.69
N GLU A 812 -14.09 -12.08 -10.80
CA GLU A 812 -15.52 -11.75 -10.88
C GLU A 812 -15.89 -11.33 -12.30
N PHE A 813 -16.90 -11.98 -12.89
CA PHE A 813 -17.48 -11.62 -14.17
C PHE A 813 -18.95 -11.27 -13.94
N ARG A 814 -19.26 -9.97 -13.92
CA ARG A 814 -20.60 -9.47 -13.57
C ARG A 814 -21.17 -8.55 -14.64
N ARG A 815 -22.46 -8.72 -14.98
CA ARG A 815 -23.19 -7.83 -15.93
C ARG A 815 -22.53 -7.71 -17.31
N ASN A 816 -21.90 -8.78 -17.77
CA ASN A 816 -21.23 -8.79 -19.07
C ASN A 816 -22.22 -9.25 -20.16
N THR A 817 -22.30 -8.55 -21.28
CA THR A 817 -23.21 -8.89 -22.39
C THR A 817 -22.42 -9.28 -23.63
N GLY A 818 -22.23 -10.58 -23.83
CA GLY A 818 -21.62 -11.14 -25.04
C GLY A 818 -22.57 -11.10 -26.24
N SER A 819 -22.03 -11.35 -27.43
CA SER A 819 -22.79 -11.36 -28.68
C SER A 819 -22.85 -12.74 -29.36
N GLY A 820 -22.49 -13.82 -28.66
CA GLY A 820 -22.53 -15.20 -29.14
C GLY A 820 -23.76 -16.01 -28.69
N LEU A 821 -23.70 -17.35 -28.83
CA LEU A 821 -24.75 -18.30 -28.41
C LEU A 821 -24.51 -19.00 -27.05
N GLY A 822 -23.30 -18.93 -26.50
CA GLY A 822 -22.98 -19.53 -25.20
C GLY A 822 -23.00 -18.49 -24.08
N GLY A 823 -23.14 -18.95 -22.85
CA GLY A 823 -23.18 -18.11 -21.64
C GLY A 823 -21.84 -17.42 -21.35
N ALA A 824 -21.25 -17.68 -20.19
CA ALA A 824 -20.06 -16.97 -19.75
C ALA A 824 -18.77 -17.37 -20.51
N ILE A 825 -18.56 -18.64 -20.82
CA ILE A 825 -17.30 -19.16 -21.39
C ILE A 825 -17.58 -19.97 -22.66
N GLY A 826 -16.77 -19.78 -23.71
CA GLY A 826 -16.84 -20.51 -24.97
C GLY A 826 -15.48 -21.04 -25.39
N PHE A 827 -15.44 -22.31 -25.77
CA PHE A 827 -14.25 -22.95 -26.32
C PHE A 827 -14.51 -23.30 -27.79
N ASN A 828 -13.67 -22.80 -28.69
CA ASN A 828 -13.66 -23.20 -30.10
C ASN A 828 -12.37 -23.95 -30.41
N ILE A 829 -12.38 -25.27 -30.26
CA ILE A 829 -11.18 -26.06 -30.37
C ILE A 829 -11.39 -27.10 -31.46
N GLU A 830 -10.67 -26.95 -32.57
CA GLU A 830 -10.76 -27.84 -33.74
C GLU A 830 -9.96 -29.13 -33.52
N ALA A 831 -10.04 -29.81 -32.36
CA ALA A 831 -9.14 -30.93 -32.02
C ALA A 831 -9.74 -32.34 -32.25
N GLN A 832 -8.90 -33.29 -32.69
CA GLN A 832 -9.24 -34.72 -32.76
C GLN A 832 -9.04 -35.51 -31.45
N GLN A 833 -8.24 -35.08 -30.46
CA GLN A 833 -8.20 -35.64 -29.09
C GLN A 833 -7.26 -34.89 -28.10
N SER A 834 -7.48 -35.14 -26.79
CA SER A 834 -6.78 -34.76 -25.54
C SER A 834 -6.62 -33.27 -25.17
N ASN A 835 -7.70 -32.64 -24.71
CA ASN A 835 -7.65 -31.46 -23.84
C ASN A 835 -8.22 -31.83 -22.46
N ILE A 836 -7.57 -31.41 -21.38
CA ILE A 836 -8.04 -31.62 -20.00
C ILE A 836 -8.64 -30.31 -19.51
N TYR A 837 -9.97 -30.29 -19.35
CA TYR A 837 -10.67 -29.15 -18.75
C TYR A 837 -11.04 -29.52 -17.32
N ASN A 838 -10.56 -28.78 -16.33
CA ASN A 838 -10.96 -28.96 -14.95
C ASN A 838 -11.80 -27.75 -14.51
N LEU A 839 -13.11 -27.92 -14.56
CA LEU A 839 -14.09 -26.89 -14.20
C LEU A 839 -14.64 -27.06 -12.77
N ALA A 840 -13.90 -27.74 -11.87
CA ALA A 840 -14.39 -28.30 -10.60
C ALA A 840 -15.28 -27.41 -9.71
N ASN A 841 -15.28 -26.07 -9.85
CA ASN A 841 -16.02 -25.15 -8.97
C ASN A 841 -16.95 -24.15 -9.68
N VAL A 842 -17.40 -24.40 -10.92
CA VAL A 842 -18.43 -23.54 -11.54
C VAL A 842 -19.83 -23.99 -11.07
N GLN A 843 -20.37 -23.34 -10.04
CA GLN A 843 -21.79 -23.48 -9.68
C GLN A 843 -22.65 -22.92 -10.83
N ILE A 844 -23.49 -23.78 -11.41
CA ILE A 844 -24.47 -23.37 -12.42
C ILE A 844 -25.83 -23.26 -11.72
N GLU A 845 -26.28 -22.01 -11.55
CA GLU A 845 -27.63 -21.71 -11.06
C GLU A 845 -28.57 -21.49 -12.26
N LEU A 846 -29.65 -22.25 -12.33
CA LEU A 846 -30.72 -22.03 -13.30
C LEU A 846 -32.02 -21.69 -12.59
N TYR A 847 -32.74 -20.71 -13.11
CA TYR A 847 -33.99 -20.21 -12.55
C TYR A 847 -35.17 -20.63 -13.44
N VAL A 848 -36.23 -21.11 -12.81
CA VAL A 848 -37.49 -21.54 -13.45
C VAL A 848 -38.63 -20.73 -12.85
N SER A 849 -39.52 -20.19 -13.67
CA SER A 849 -40.72 -19.51 -13.19
C SER A 849 -41.84 -19.60 -14.22
N SER A 850 -43.10 -19.63 -13.77
CA SER A 850 -44.26 -19.73 -14.65
C SER A 850 -44.46 -18.49 -15.55
N SER A 851 -43.81 -17.37 -15.26
CA SER A 851 -43.73 -16.21 -16.17
C SER A 851 -42.54 -16.25 -17.14
N GLY A 852 -41.72 -17.31 -17.07
CA GLY A 852 -40.59 -17.54 -17.94
C GLY A 852 -40.99 -17.88 -19.38
N SER A 853 -40.01 -18.30 -20.19
CA SER A 853 -40.22 -18.81 -21.55
C SER A 853 -39.30 -20.00 -21.80
N SER A 854 -39.68 -20.91 -22.70
CA SER A 854 -38.82 -22.01 -23.14
C SER A 854 -37.58 -21.51 -23.88
N ASN A 855 -37.66 -20.29 -24.41
CA ASN A 855 -36.59 -19.62 -25.14
C ASN A 855 -35.71 -18.74 -24.24
N ASN A 856 -35.99 -18.71 -22.93
CA ASN A 856 -35.16 -17.97 -21.99
C ASN A 856 -33.85 -18.72 -21.68
N ASP A 857 -32.91 -18.06 -21.03
CA ASP A 857 -31.57 -18.60 -20.76
C ASP A 857 -31.43 -19.25 -19.38
N GLY A 858 -32.47 -19.16 -18.54
CA GLY A 858 -32.45 -19.72 -17.19
C GLY A 858 -31.74 -18.83 -16.17
N THR A 859 -31.47 -17.56 -16.48
CA THR A 859 -31.02 -16.58 -15.48
C THR A 859 -32.20 -16.10 -14.62
N LYS A 860 -31.92 -15.54 -13.43
CA LYS A 860 -32.97 -14.98 -12.56
C LYS A 860 -33.85 -13.92 -13.25
N ALA A 861 -33.27 -13.14 -14.17
CA ALA A 861 -33.98 -12.13 -14.95
C ALA A 861 -34.81 -12.71 -16.11
N ARG A 862 -34.43 -13.89 -16.62
CA ARG A 862 -35.10 -14.60 -17.71
C ARG A 862 -35.18 -16.08 -17.35
N PRO A 863 -36.08 -16.45 -16.44
CA PRO A 863 -36.19 -17.84 -16.01
C PRO A 863 -36.82 -18.70 -17.12
N PHE A 864 -36.53 -20.00 -17.14
CA PHE A 864 -37.24 -20.94 -17.99
C PHE A 864 -38.71 -21.03 -17.55
N ASN A 865 -39.63 -21.21 -18.50
CA ASN A 865 -41.06 -21.41 -18.15
C ASN A 865 -41.35 -22.78 -17.51
N ASN A 866 -40.43 -23.74 -17.64
CA ASN A 866 -40.59 -25.08 -17.11
C ASN A 866 -39.22 -25.70 -16.78
N ILE A 867 -39.18 -26.48 -15.70
CA ILE A 867 -38.04 -27.25 -15.25
C ILE A 867 -37.49 -28.22 -16.31
N THR A 868 -38.34 -28.74 -17.21
CA THR A 868 -37.88 -29.60 -18.31
C THR A 868 -36.86 -28.90 -19.21
N TYR A 869 -37.02 -27.60 -19.46
CA TYR A 869 -36.05 -26.83 -20.26
C TYR A 869 -34.75 -26.57 -19.49
N ALA A 870 -34.85 -26.30 -18.18
CA ALA A 870 -33.67 -26.18 -17.32
C ALA A 870 -32.89 -27.51 -17.25
N ILE A 871 -33.59 -28.64 -17.07
CA ILE A 871 -33.00 -29.98 -17.04
C ILE A 871 -32.43 -30.37 -18.40
N ALA A 872 -33.14 -30.13 -19.51
CA ALA A 872 -32.61 -30.40 -20.85
C ALA A 872 -31.37 -29.55 -21.14
N ARG A 873 -31.30 -28.33 -20.61
CA ARG A 873 -30.11 -27.49 -20.68
C ARG A 873 -28.96 -28.08 -19.86
N LEU A 874 -29.21 -28.56 -18.63
CA LEU A 874 -28.24 -29.26 -17.78
C LEU A 874 -27.77 -30.61 -18.35
N ALA A 875 -28.65 -31.35 -19.02
CA ALA A 875 -28.36 -32.63 -19.66
C ALA A 875 -27.50 -32.44 -20.92
N ASN A 876 -27.67 -31.33 -21.64
CA ASN A 876 -26.77 -30.98 -22.75
C ASN A 876 -25.35 -30.61 -22.30
N TYR A 877 -25.12 -30.35 -21.00
CA TYR A 877 -23.78 -30.18 -20.43
C TYR A 877 -23.10 -31.52 -20.07
N GLN A 878 -23.74 -32.66 -20.32
CA GLN A 878 -23.33 -33.96 -19.76
C GLN A 878 -22.31 -34.73 -20.63
N SER A 879 -21.76 -34.15 -21.69
CA SER A 879 -20.66 -34.78 -22.42
C SER A 879 -19.31 -34.54 -21.72
N GLN A 880 -18.98 -35.45 -20.78
CA GLN A 880 -17.63 -35.87 -20.36
C GLN A 880 -16.85 -35.20 -19.19
N LEU A 881 -17.45 -34.57 -18.18
CA LEU A 881 -16.68 -34.16 -16.98
C LEU A 881 -17.45 -34.37 -15.66
N GLN A 882 -16.68 -34.57 -14.58
CA GLN A 882 -17.04 -34.94 -13.19
C GLN A 882 -18.25 -34.19 -12.59
N PRO A 883 -18.91 -34.72 -11.52
CA PRO A 883 -20.14 -34.16 -10.98
C PRO A 883 -19.92 -32.74 -10.44
N LEU A 884 -20.44 -31.76 -11.17
CA LEU A 884 -20.62 -30.38 -10.71
C LEU A 884 -21.88 -30.28 -9.84
N GLU A 885 -21.84 -29.48 -8.79
CA GLU A 885 -23.03 -29.10 -8.02
C GLU A 885 -23.92 -28.20 -8.91
N ARG A 886 -25.19 -28.58 -9.07
CA ARG A 886 -26.15 -27.95 -9.99
C ARG A 886 -27.40 -27.60 -9.20
N THR A 887 -27.81 -26.34 -9.23
CA THR A 887 -28.97 -25.88 -8.45
C THR A 887 -30.00 -25.25 -9.39
N ILE A 888 -31.24 -25.74 -9.34
CA ILE A 888 -32.38 -25.14 -10.04
C ILE A 888 -33.25 -24.42 -9.00
N PHE A 889 -33.40 -23.10 -9.15
CA PHE A 889 -34.27 -22.28 -8.31
C PHE A 889 -35.64 -22.09 -8.98
N ILE A 890 -36.72 -22.43 -8.28
CA ILE A 890 -38.09 -22.22 -8.75
C ILE A 890 -38.63 -20.94 -8.13
N LEU A 891 -38.89 -19.92 -8.94
CA LEU A 891 -39.20 -18.56 -8.51
C LEU A 891 -40.69 -18.26 -8.28
N ASN A 892 -41.62 -19.18 -8.62
CA ASN A 892 -43.07 -18.92 -8.54
C ASN A 892 -43.80 -19.92 -7.61
N GLU A 893 -44.75 -19.41 -6.84
CA GLU A 893 -45.51 -20.12 -5.78
C GLU A 893 -46.50 -21.19 -6.30
N THR A 894 -46.83 -21.20 -7.59
CA THR A 894 -47.71 -22.19 -8.22
C THR A 894 -47.09 -22.71 -9.51
N CYS A 895 -46.38 -23.83 -9.44
CA CYS A 895 -45.90 -24.56 -10.61
C CYS A 895 -46.56 -25.94 -10.66
N ASP A 896 -47.62 -26.10 -11.47
CA ASP A 896 -48.26 -27.39 -11.76
C ASP A 896 -47.41 -28.23 -12.74
N ALA A 897 -46.11 -28.34 -12.49
CA ALA A 897 -45.22 -29.13 -13.33
C ALA A 897 -45.24 -30.58 -12.87
N TYR A 898 -45.60 -31.49 -13.78
CA TYR A 898 -45.45 -32.93 -13.58
C TYR A 898 -44.29 -33.46 -14.42
N LEU A 899 -43.49 -34.35 -13.85
CA LEU A 899 -42.33 -34.95 -14.51
C LEU A 899 -42.68 -36.39 -14.91
N THR A 900 -42.61 -36.69 -16.21
CA THR A 900 -42.69 -38.08 -16.72
C THR A 900 -41.29 -38.60 -16.97
N ILE A 901 -40.91 -39.66 -16.26
CA ILE A 901 -39.58 -40.28 -16.36
C ILE A 901 -39.75 -41.67 -17.00
N ASP A 902 -39.06 -41.92 -18.11
CA ASP A 902 -38.95 -43.28 -18.66
C ASP A 902 -37.90 -44.04 -17.83
N ALA A 903 -38.33 -45.16 -17.23
CA ALA A 903 -37.54 -45.91 -16.26
C ALA A 903 -36.36 -46.62 -16.95
N GLN A 904 -35.18 -46.56 -16.33
CA GLN A 904 -34.00 -47.34 -16.75
C GLN A 904 -34.19 -48.82 -16.35
N ASP A 905 -33.47 -49.76 -16.97
CA ASP A 905 -33.67 -51.22 -16.84
C ASP A 905 -33.57 -51.76 -15.39
N GLU A 906 -33.05 -50.97 -14.44
CA GLU A 906 -32.88 -51.33 -13.03
C GLU A 906 -33.97 -50.76 -12.08
N TRP A 907 -34.90 -49.96 -12.61
CA TRP A 907 -35.99 -49.38 -11.82
C TRP A 907 -37.15 -50.38 -11.72
N THR A 908 -37.56 -50.70 -10.50
CA THR A 908 -38.68 -51.58 -10.20
C THR A 908 -39.83 -50.79 -9.58
N ASN A 909 -41.04 -51.35 -9.58
CA ASN A 909 -42.19 -50.78 -8.88
C ASN A 909 -41.94 -50.56 -7.37
N GLU A 910 -40.95 -51.26 -6.79
CA GLU A 910 -40.63 -51.21 -5.37
C GLU A 910 -39.57 -50.16 -5.03
N ASN A 911 -38.71 -49.76 -5.97
CA ASN A 911 -37.59 -48.85 -5.71
C ASN A 911 -37.61 -47.53 -6.48
N TYR A 912 -38.55 -47.34 -7.42
CA TYR A 912 -38.51 -46.16 -8.30
C TYR A 912 -38.68 -44.85 -7.54
N MET A 913 -39.45 -44.81 -6.45
CA MET A 913 -39.64 -43.57 -5.67
C MET A 913 -38.36 -43.16 -4.94
N ASP A 914 -37.57 -44.10 -4.44
CA ASP A 914 -36.26 -43.81 -3.82
C ASP A 914 -35.26 -43.32 -4.88
N LYS A 915 -35.27 -43.93 -6.07
CA LYS A 915 -34.44 -43.49 -7.21
C LYS A 915 -34.83 -42.11 -7.73
N VAL A 916 -36.12 -41.80 -7.75
CA VAL A 916 -36.62 -40.47 -8.10
C VAL A 916 -36.28 -39.47 -7.01
N ALA A 917 -36.40 -39.82 -5.72
CA ALA A 917 -36.00 -38.94 -4.61
C ALA A 917 -34.50 -38.63 -4.64
N ASP A 918 -33.66 -39.61 -4.97
CA ASP A 918 -32.21 -39.41 -5.17
C ASP A 918 -31.90 -38.40 -6.29
N LEU A 919 -32.71 -38.34 -7.37
CA LEU A 919 -32.56 -37.33 -8.43
C LEU A 919 -32.78 -35.89 -7.93
N PHE A 920 -33.49 -35.70 -6.81
CA PHE A 920 -33.78 -34.39 -6.22
C PHE A 920 -33.05 -34.13 -4.89
N LYS A 921 -32.08 -34.99 -4.54
CA LYS A 921 -31.31 -34.85 -3.31
C LYS A 921 -30.52 -33.52 -3.32
N GLY A 922 -30.77 -32.68 -2.32
CA GLY A 922 -30.18 -31.33 -2.19
C GLY A 922 -31.06 -30.17 -2.71
N SER A 923 -32.24 -30.46 -3.26
CA SER A 923 -33.20 -29.43 -3.69
C SER A 923 -34.18 -29.04 -2.56
N THR A 924 -34.49 -27.76 -2.41
CA THR A 924 -35.50 -27.25 -1.46
C THR A 924 -36.69 -26.63 -2.19
N SER A 925 -37.86 -26.60 -1.53
CA SER A 925 -39.06 -25.94 -2.05
C SER A 925 -39.89 -25.35 -0.92
N PRO A 926 -40.29 -24.06 -1.00
CA PRO A 926 -41.18 -23.46 -0.01
C PRO A 926 -42.62 -24.03 -0.02
N VAL A 927 -42.97 -24.85 -1.03
CA VAL A 927 -44.31 -25.43 -1.20
C VAL A 927 -44.33 -26.92 -0.82
N ASN A 928 -45.31 -27.30 0.01
CA ASN A 928 -45.59 -28.69 0.40
C ASN A 928 -46.22 -29.45 -0.81
N GLN A 929 -45.65 -30.60 -1.20
CA GLN A 929 -45.99 -31.36 -2.44
C GLN A 929 -45.56 -30.69 -3.75
N SER A 930 -44.27 -30.36 -3.86
CA SER A 930 -43.70 -29.48 -4.88
C SER A 930 -43.59 -30.09 -6.29
N ILE A 931 -43.53 -31.43 -6.41
CA ILE A 931 -43.32 -32.13 -7.68
C ILE A 931 -44.22 -33.36 -7.77
N ALA A 932 -45.05 -33.45 -8.81
CA ALA A 932 -45.80 -34.67 -9.14
C ALA A 932 -45.00 -35.51 -10.16
N VAL A 933 -44.63 -36.74 -9.79
CA VAL A 933 -43.84 -37.62 -10.65
C VAL A 933 -44.67 -38.81 -11.13
N GLN A 934 -44.48 -39.16 -12.40
CA GLN A 934 -45.06 -40.35 -13.03
C GLN A 934 -43.96 -41.11 -13.76
N VAL A 935 -43.82 -42.40 -13.48
CA VAL A 935 -42.77 -43.25 -14.06
C VAL A 935 -43.38 -44.24 -15.04
N ARG A 936 -42.76 -44.36 -16.23
CA ARG A 936 -43.14 -45.33 -17.26
C ARG A 936 -42.08 -46.42 -17.32
N PHE A 937 -42.41 -47.63 -16.91
CA PHE A 937 -41.51 -48.78 -17.02
C PHE A 937 -41.46 -49.33 -18.46
N THR A 938 -40.34 -49.96 -18.83
CA THR A 938 -40.06 -50.54 -20.16
C THR A 938 -41.11 -51.58 -20.61
N ASN A 939 -41.89 -52.12 -19.68
CA ASN A 939 -43.04 -53.03 -19.88
C ASN A 939 -44.43 -52.32 -19.92
N GLN A 940 -44.48 -51.02 -20.23
CA GLN A 940 -45.68 -50.20 -20.48
C GLN A 940 -46.65 -49.99 -19.30
N THR A 941 -46.33 -50.43 -18.09
CA THR A 941 -47.08 -50.02 -16.90
C THR A 941 -46.67 -48.61 -16.47
N ILE A 942 -47.64 -47.70 -16.45
CA ILE A 942 -47.48 -46.32 -15.96
C ILE A 942 -47.89 -46.29 -14.50
N THR A 943 -47.04 -45.72 -13.62
CA THR A 943 -47.40 -45.56 -12.21
C THR A 943 -48.47 -44.49 -12.01
N PRO A 944 -49.31 -44.59 -10.96
CA PRO A 944 -50.15 -43.47 -10.53
C PRO A 944 -49.26 -42.28 -10.15
N LYS A 945 -49.72 -41.06 -10.43
CA LYS A 945 -48.99 -39.83 -10.07
C LYS A 945 -48.73 -39.82 -8.57
N GLN A 946 -47.46 -39.71 -8.18
CA GLN A 946 -47.06 -39.60 -6.78
C GLN A 946 -46.38 -38.25 -6.55
N ASN A 947 -46.74 -37.59 -5.45
CA ASN A 947 -46.17 -36.29 -5.10
C ASN A 947 -44.92 -36.48 -4.23
N ILE A 948 -43.85 -35.77 -4.57
CA ILE A 948 -42.62 -35.70 -3.79
C ILE A 948 -42.61 -34.34 -3.07
N THR A 949 -42.44 -34.39 -1.76
CA THR A 949 -42.28 -33.20 -0.92
C THR A 949 -40.80 -32.93 -0.75
N LEU A 950 -40.33 -31.80 -1.29
CA LEU A 950 -38.97 -31.32 -1.05
C LEU A 950 -38.92 -30.54 0.29
N PRO A 951 -37.78 -30.52 0.99
CA PRO A 951 -37.64 -29.77 2.22
C PRO A 951 -37.88 -28.26 2.01
N THR A 952 -38.73 -27.67 2.87
CA THR A 952 -38.99 -26.22 2.93
C THR A 952 -37.78 -25.46 3.46
N GLU A 953 -37.45 -24.35 2.80
CA GLU A 953 -36.43 -23.39 3.24
C GLU A 953 -36.77 -22.94 4.67
N ILE A 954 -35.86 -23.19 5.62
CA ILE A 954 -35.99 -22.71 6.99
C ILE A 954 -35.47 -21.26 6.98
N ASP A 955 -36.36 -20.32 7.28
CA ASP A 955 -36.01 -18.94 7.63
C ASP A 955 -34.98 -18.99 8.77
N GLN A 956 -33.73 -18.61 8.49
CA GLN A 956 -32.67 -18.49 9.50
C GLN A 956 -32.71 -17.14 10.19
N ASP A 957 -33.86 -16.78 10.75
CA ASP A 957 -33.94 -15.79 11.83
C ASP A 957 -34.94 -16.29 12.87
N ASP A 958 -34.47 -16.39 14.12
CA ASP A 958 -35.20 -16.83 15.32
C ASP A 958 -35.57 -18.34 15.43
N GLN A 959 -34.59 -19.19 15.76
CA GLN A 959 -34.64 -20.05 16.96
C GLN A 959 -33.36 -20.88 17.18
N GLN A 960 -32.81 -20.71 18.38
CA GLN A 960 -31.72 -21.47 18.99
C GLN A 960 -32.08 -22.97 19.09
N PRO A 961 -31.24 -23.93 18.63
CA PRO A 961 -31.61 -25.33 18.71
C PRO A 961 -31.36 -25.89 20.12
N THR A 962 -32.44 -26.28 20.79
CA THR A 962 -32.42 -27.33 21.81
C THR A 962 -32.24 -28.68 21.10
N THR A 963 -31.18 -29.39 21.47
CA THR A 963 -30.82 -30.75 21.05
C THR A 963 -31.91 -31.79 21.38
N PRO A 964 -32.33 -32.65 20.44
CA PRO A 964 -32.98 -33.92 20.77
C PRO A 964 -31.96 -35.06 20.89
N GLU A 965 -32.11 -35.81 21.97
CA GLU A 965 -31.49 -37.11 22.28
C GLU A 965 -31.40 -38.04 21.06
N ILE A 966 -30.17 -38.49 20.76
CA ILE A 966 -29.94 -39.75 20.06
C ILE A 966 -29.69 -40.80 21.13
N VAL A 967 -30.61 -41.76 21.24
CA VAL A 967 -30.45 -42.98 22.02
C VAL A 967 -29.49 -43.89 21.24
N CYS A 968 -28.24 -44.00 21.71
CA CYS A 968 -27.34 -45.10 21.38
C CYS A 968 -27.50 -46.17 22.46
N GLU A 969 -28.10 -47.33 22.14
CA GLU A 969 -28.07 -48.48 23.05
C GLU A 969 -26.72 -49.21 22.98
N GLN A 970 -26.04 -49.21 24.12
CA GLN A 970 -25.01 -50.13 24.65
C GLN A 970 -23.57 -50.14 24.08
N GLU A 971 -22.80 -49.17 24.60
CA GLU A 971 -21.47 -49.26 25.26
C GLU A 971 -20.31 -50.02 24.59
N CYS A 972 -19.53 -49.29 23.77
CA CYS A 972 -18.08 -49.45 23.64
C CYS A 972 -17.44 -48.31 24.43
N ILE A 973 -16.84 -48.56 25.60
CA ILE A 973 -16.11 -47.54 26.40
C ILE A 973 -14.61 -47.71 26.10
N PRO A 974 -14.01 -46.89 25.21
CA PRO A 974 -12.60 -46.99 24.89
C PRO A 974 -11.72 -46.47 26.04
N THR A 975 -10.67 -47.20 26.36
CA THR A 975 -9.54 -46.72 27.19
C THR A 975 -8.43 -46.19 26.28
N GLU A 976 -7.39 -45.54 26.84
CA GLU A 976 -6.23 -45.03 26.07
C GLU A 976 -5.52 -46.10 25.22
N THR A 977 -5.75 -47.38 25.52
CA THR A 977 -5.16 -48.52 24.81
C THR A 977 -6.12 -49.25 23.86
N THR A 978 -7.38 -48.84 23.76
CA THR A 978 -8.37 -49.48 22.87
C THR A 978 -8.14 -49.11 21.40
N PRO A 979 -7.88 -50.07 20.49
CA PRO A 979 -7.64 -49.80 19.06
C PRO A 979 -8.82 -49.10 18.39
N ILE A 980 -8.52 -48.16 17.48
CA ILE A 980 -9.52 -47.34 16.77
C ILE A 980 -10.52 -48.20 15.97
N THR A 981 -10.10 -49.39 15.54
CA THR A 981 -10.93 -50.34 14.77
C THR A 981 -12.02 -51.04 15.58
N GLU A 982 -12.06 -50.89 16.91
CA GLU A 982 -12.97 -51.63 17.79
C GLU A 982 -14.27 -50.86 18.12
N CYS A 983 -14.31 -49.54 17.91
CA CYS A 983 -15.54 -48.73 18.04
C CYS A 983 -15.74 -47.87 16.78
N GLU A 984 -16.36 -48.40 15.72
CA GLU A 984 -16.42 -47.77 14.38
C GLU A 984 -17.32 -46.52 14.27
N CYS A 985 -18.08 -46.15 15.30
CA CYS A 985 -19.05 -45.06 15.25
C CYS A 985 -18.48 -43.63 15.38
N GLN A 986 -17.14 -43.45 15.47
CA GLN A 986 -16.52 -42.13 15.64
C GLN A 986 -15.45 -41.75 14.60
N MET A 987 -15.51 -42.25 13.35
CA MET A 987 -14.49 -41.91 12.35
C MET A 987 -14.35 -40.41 12.01
N ILE A 988 -15.29 -39.54 12.40
CA ILE A 988 -15.21 -38.08 12.21
C ILE A 988 -15.25 -37.41 13.59
N GLY A 989 -14.09 -36.92 14.05
CA GLY A 989 -13.95 -36.16 15.30
C GLY A 989 -13.61 -36.96 16.56
N ASP A 990 -13.03 -38.16 16.45
CA ASP A 990 -12.59 -38.95 17.61
C ASP A 990 -11.48 -38.24 18.40
N PRO A 991 -11.71 -37.85 19.68
CA PRO A 991 -10.75 -37.10 20.48
C PRO A 991 -9.47 -37.89 20.81
N ARG A 992 -9.43 -39.22 20.58
CA ARG A 992 -8.20 -40.02 20.67
C ARG A 992 -7.19 -39.66 19.58
N SER A 993 -7.65 -39.14 18.43
CA SER A 993 -6.76 -38.68 17.36
C SER A 993 -5.92 -37.46 17.75
N GLU A 994 -6.44 -36.63 18.66
CA GLU A 994 -5.75 -35.44 19.19
C GLU A 994 -4.82 -35.78 20.37
N CYS A 995 -4.99 -36.95 21.00
CA CYS A 995 -4.13 -37.43 22.08
C CYS A 995 -2.93 -38.26 21.61
N GLN A 996 -2.77 -38.53 20.31
CA GLN A 996 -1.52 -39.07 19.79
C GLN A 996 -0.51 -37.94 19.56
N SER A 997 0.26 -37.66 20.60
CA SER A 997 1.43 -36.77 20.55
C SER A 997 2.31 -37.06 19.33
N GLN A 998 2.70 -35.97 18.63
CA GLN A 998 3.65 -35.93 17.53
C GLN A 998 4.70 -37.05 17.58
N TYR A 999 4.62 -37.99 16.65
CA TYR A 999 5.79 -38.82 16.35
C TYR A 999 6.84 -37.92 15.70
N PRO A 1000 8.10 -37.94 16.18
CA PRO A 1000 9.17 -37.17 15.56
C PRO A 1000 9.37 -37.61 14.11
N LEU A 1001 9.46 -36.66 13.17
CA LEU A 1001 9.79 -36.93 11.77
C LEU A 1001 11.12 -37.69 11.71
N ILE A 1002 11.14 -38.91 11.18
CA ILE A 1002 12.37 -39.68 10.98
C ILE A 1002 12.95 -39.33 9.61
N CYS A 1003 14.23 -38.99 9.52
CA CYS A 1003 14.86 -38.68 8.23
C CYS A 1003 14.99 -39.97 7.38
N THR A 1004 14.19 -40.13 6.32
CA THR A 1004 14.07 -41.38 5.55
C THR A 1004 14.98 -41.49 4.32
N SER A 1005 15.64 -40.42 3.88
CA SER A 1005 16.57 -40.46 2.74
C SER A 1005 17.62 -39.33 2.74
N LYS A 1006 18.69 -39.53 1.98
CA LYS A 1006 19.81 -38.58 1.80
C LYS A 1006 19.42 -37.24 1.14
N GLY A 1007 18.21 -37.14 0.57
CA GLY A 1007 17.79 -35.99 -0.24
C GLY A 1007 17.21 -34.81 0.54
N TYR A 1008 16.75 -34.98 1.79
CA TYR A 1008 16.02 -33.95 2.53
C TYR A 1008 16.14 -34.08 4.07
N PRO A 1009 17.30 -33.89 4.70
CA PRO A 1009 17.35 -33.69 6.15
C PRO A 1009 16.92 -32.26 6.51
N SER A 1010 15.87 -32.10 7.33
CA SER A 1010 15.57 -30.82 8.00
C SER A 1010 16.22 -30.79 9.39
N PRO A 1011 16.48 -29.61 9.98
CA PRO A 1011 17.00 -29.49 11.35
C PRO A 1011 16.15 -30.23 12.39
N ASP A 1012 14.86 -30.46 12.10
CA ASP A 1012 13.87 -30.95 13.07
C ASP A 1012 13.60 -32.47 12.99
N CYS A 1013 14.21 -33.21 12.05
CA CYS A 1013 13.99 -34.67 11.93
C CYS A 1013 14.95 -35.51 12.82
N ILE A 1014 14.51 -36.65 13.39
CA ILE A 1014 15.35 -37.55 14.19
C ILE A 1014 16.04 -38.58 13.29
N CYS A 1015 17.36 -38.69 13.38
CA CYS A 1015 18.13 -39.74 12.71
C CYS A 1015 17.89 -41.10 13.40
N PRO A 1016 17.38 -42.12 12.70
CA PRO A 1016 17.02 -43.39 13.32
C PRO A 1016 18.24 -44.12 13.90
N SER A 1017 18.06 -44.79 15.04
CA SER A 1017 19.11 -45.54 15.75
C SER A 1017 19.51 -46.84 15.06
N GLU A 1018 18.66 -47.36 14.16
CA GLU A 1018 18.88 -48.62 13.46
C GLU A 1018 18.92 -48.38 11.95
N SER A 1019 19.88 -49.05 11.30
CA SER A 1019 20.17 -48.93 9.87
C SER A 1019 19.01 -49.49 9.03
N VAL A 1020 17.99 -48.68 8.78
CA VAL A 1020 16.89 -49.05 7.89
C VAL A 1020 17.10 -48.32 6.57
N THR A 1021 17.30 -49.12 5.52
CA THR A 1021 17.72 -48.81 4.13
C THR A 1021 19.23 -48.74 3.88
N SER A 1022 19.68 -49.57 2.93
CA SER A 1022 21.07 -49.88 2.64
C SER A 1022 21.90 -48.63 2.33
N GLY A 1023 22.74 -48.21 3.29
CA GLY A 1023 23.82 -47.25 3.09
C GLY A 1023 23.68 -45.89 3.78
N TYR A 1024 22.56 -45.57 4.44
CA TYR A 1024 22.38 -44.30 5.15
C TYR A 1024 22.47 -44.50 6.67
N THR A 1025 23.67 -44.31 7.22
CA THR A 1025 23.93 -44.54 8.66
C THR A 1025 23.53 -43.34 9.51
N LYS A 1026 23.25 -43.56 10.80
CA LYS A 1026 22.99 -42.47 11.76
C LYS A 1026 24.07 -41.38 11.72
N ALA A 1027 25.34 -41.77 11.64
CA ALA A 1027 26.47 -40.84 11.54
C ALA A 1027 26.55 -40.08 10.19
N GLN A 1028 25.91 -40.59 9.13
CA GLN A 1028 25.74 -39.89 7.86
C GLN A 1028 24.59 -38.88 7.96
N CYS A 1029 23.45 -39.31 8.51
CA CYS A 1029 22.29 -38.46 8.75
C CYS A 1029 22.59 -37.27 9.68
N GLU A 1030 23.31 -37.49 10.78
CA GLU A 1030 23.69 -36.40 11.69
C GLU A 1030 24.72 -35.44 11.07
N ARG A 1031 25.58 -35.91 10.15
CA ARG A 1031 26.46 -35.02 9.38
C ARG A 1031 25.71 -34.20 8.37
N ASP A 1032 24.79 -34.81 7.63
CA ASP A 1032 24.03 -34.14 6.59
C ASP A 1032 23.07 -33.07 7.20
N LYS A 1033 22.63 -33.25 8.47
CA LYS A 1033 21.94 -32.21 9.27
C LYS A 1033 22.78 -30.98 9.61
N PHE A 1034 24.09 -31.11 9.75
CA PHE A 1034 24.97 -29.97 10.02
C PHE A 1034 25.32 -29.16 8.75
N CYS A 1035 25.05 -29.73 7.57
CA CYS A 1035 25.35 -29.13 6.27
C CYS A 1035 24.10 -28.66 5.49
N SER A 1036 22.90 -28.77 6.07
CA SER A 1036 21.62 -28.35 5.49
C SER A 1036 21.19 -26.95 5.94
#